data_AF-A0A815ASL9-F1
#
_entry.id   AF-A0A815ASL9-F1
#
_cell.length_a   1.000
_cell.length_b   1.000
_cell.length_c   1.000
_cell.angle_alpha   90.00
_cell.angle_beta   90.00
_cell.angle_gamma   90.00
#
_symmetry.space_group_name_H-M   'P 1'
#
loop_
_entity.id
_entity.type
_entity.pdbx_description
1 polymer ?
#
loop_
_entity_poly.entity_id
_entity_poly.type
_entity_poly.pdbx_seq_one_letter_code
_entity_poly.pdbx_strand_id
1 'polypeptide(L)'
;MIDIHSFHEAIVKYKQRLRVNMLATHNSPLSTLIHEENNHQRFKIERQSTIENLNNLLASTSPATAEFIARFRLEHEHNHQVYADIIDEETDDVTIIYLGELEWKFLKINFTNILQFIQKQTLISRSTLLNYQSPIFDDDCFEINSNGISGEWKRKSECIFCEKLFENADGYILWECFIPVGLAQINVNNKINKGLGYVEKLTMTIKPWRMPIDILGWGRFLYENQYIIWIRWIGKEEKFLIFHNGIKYSDGIINDEMIEFGNYRLLLIEKYILRNGLLSETIFDRFIWIKKFFPLEFLDINECKWETWSELYEKNCLIAKGWSIHENVNFKSEIKNHFGKMFYGFLFTILIPLLLIFWSKQTEKLIVLSIPTTNSIVVSLLINFFGIILIVFAMLELWFQGDGLPMNAYPPSKLVMTGVYKIFSHPIYIGSSLICFGLSMYYESKSGFWFVSPLLTLSWISLVYGYENEDLKQRFRQEYTWKTLLNIPENVKMKCEYADIISIYCLVFLPWFIFYEILLFIGPPSYSISTYFIFENNIPVIEWTELFYLLTYPYVLFLPFILETKQQVRCFIIDSLMNTSIGIYLQFILPFVAPPKQFIPKTILGEMLLYERSFDGPGCAFPSFHVSWAFLSAYYYSWIYSEYNFIFYILSVLISLSCITTGMHSILDVVGGGILGSLIVSWFYSIPLIRILSAYALASPWIQGVGRFRCIIHGCCHGRSTNKFFGILITNSQSRVCSLSKLKNEYIHITQGYSILSNLIIGMLLWRLWYSNISLYVIISLYFILIGQSRFIEERFRGEIQTKVYCKLKICQWLSILFVLVGIFISMISFDNDTIQLNFMCKYEYLIPSILFGFIATFALAIDFPESKKRFSRLCD
;
A
#
# COMPACT_ATOMS: atom_id res chain seq x y z
N MET A 1 -12.58 -3.95 34.63
CA MET A 1 -12.05 -4.73 33.51
C MET A 1 -13.23 -5.31 32.78
N ILE A 2 -13.51 -4.80 31.60
CA ILE A 2 -14.66 -5.18 30.78
C ILE A 2 -14.27 -6.47 30.05
N ASP A 3 -15.08 -7.50 30.18
CA ASP A 3 -14.91 -8.78 29.51
C ASP A 3 -15.18 -8.61 28.01
N ILE A 4 -14.11 -8.42 27.24
CA ILE A 4 -14.12 -8.19 25.79
C ILE A 4 -14.73 -9.39 25.04
N HIS A 5 -14.78 -10.56 25.66
CA HIS A 5 -15.26 -11.79 25.02
C HIS A 5 -16.78 -11.79 24.83
N SER A 6 -17.53 -11.33 25.82
CA SER A 6 -19.00 -11.24 25.76
C SER A 6 -19.51 -10.15 24.81
N PHE A 7 -18.73 -9.08 24.60
CA PHE A 7 -19.03 -8.04 23.60
C PHE A 7 -18.77 -8.52 22.16
N HIS A 8 -17.74 -9.35 21.97
CA HIS A 8 -17.45 -9.94 20.66
C HIS A 8 -18.51 -10.97 20.25
N GLU A 9 -18.98 -11.81 21.18
CA GLU A 9 -20.06 -12.78 20.92
C GLU A 9 -21.38 -12.10 20.55
N ALA A 10 -21.72 -10.97 21.17
CA ALA A 10 -22.94 -10.21 20.85
C ALA A 10 -22.88 -9.63 19.42
N ILE A 11 -21.72 -9.10 19.00
CA ILE A 11 -21.51 -8.57 17.64
C ILE A 11 -21.52 -9.68 16.59
N VAL A 12 -20.95 -10.85 16.91
CA VAL A 12 -20.96 -12.01 16.01
C VAL A 12 -22.38 -12.58 15.85
N LYS A 13 -23.16 -12.68 16.93
CA LYS A 13 -24.59 -13.07 16.85
C LYS A 13 -25.44 -12.06 16.08
N TYR A 14 -25.17 -10.76 16.23
CA TYR A 14 -25.87 -9.71 15.50
C TYR A 14 -25.55 -9.73 14.00
N LYS A 15 -24.27 -9.91 13.63
CA LYS A 15 -23.85 -10.08 12.22
C LYS A 15 -24.36 -11.39 11.60
N GLN A 16 -24.47 -12.47 12.36
CA GLN A 16 -25.07 -13.71 11.89
C GLN A 16 -26.59 -13.58 11.65
N ARG A 17 -27.33 -12.86 12.49
CA ARG A 17 -28.77 -12.58 12.25
C ARG A 17 -29.02 -11.69 11.02
N LEU A 18 -28.17 -10.69 10.78
CA LEU A 18 -28.24 -9.86 9.57
C LEU A 18 -27.93 -10.65 8.28
N ARG A 19 -27.00 -11.62 8.33
CA ARG A 19 -26.69 -12.49 7.18
C ARG A 19 -27.80 -13.49 6.86
N VAL A 20 -28.53 -13.99 7.86
CA VAL A 20 -29.64 -14.93 7.64
C VAL A 20 -30.87 -14.23 7.04
N ASN A 21 -31.10 -12.95 7.37
CA ASN A 21 -32.21 -12.18 6.78
C ASN A 21 -31.93 -11.70 5.34
N MET A 22 -30.67 -11.42 4.97
CA MET A 22 -30.32 -11.08 3.58
C MET A 22 -30.35 -12.27 2.61
N LEU A 23 -30.22 -13.50 3.09
CA LEU A 23 -30.28 -14.70 2.25
C LEU A 23 -31.71 -15.22 2.03
N ALA A 24 -32.71 -14.70 2.76
CA ALA A 24 -34.10 -15.12 2.64
C ALA A 24 -34.92 -14.28 1.62
N THR A 25 -34.38 -13.19 1.09
CA THR A 25 -35.09 -12.28 0.16
C THR A 25 -34.78 -12.50 -1.32
N HIS A 26 -33.92 -13.46 -1.66
CA HIS A 26 -33.68 -13.89 -3.03
C HIS A 26 -34.21 -15.31 -3.24
N ASN A 27 -35.55 -15.46 -3.32
CA ASN A 27 -36.24 -16.53 -4.08
C ASN A 27 -37.76 -16.44 -3.88
N SER A 28 -38.46 -15.64 -4.69
CA SER A 28 -39.75 -15.98 -5.33
C SER A 28 -40.44 -14.71 -5.87
N PRO A 29 -40.91 -14.68 -7.13
CA PRO A 29 -41.67 -13.56 -7.66
C PRO A 29 -43.17 -13.85 -7.60
N LEU A 30 -43.85 -13.58 -6.47
CA LEU A 30 -45.33 -13.53 -6.40
C LEU A 30 -45.79 -13.16 -4.98
N SER A 31 -46.10 -11.88 -4.72
CA SER A 31 -47.04 -11.40 -3.68
C SER A 31 -46.94 -9.88 -3.44
N THR A 32 -47.02 -9.09 -4.50
CA THR A 32 -47.37 -7.68 -4.44
C THR A 32 -48.88 -7.56 -4.32
N LEU A 33 -49.41 -7.15 -3.14
CA LEU A 33 -50.67 -6.39 -2.94
C LEU A 33 -51.29 -6.49 -1.52
N ILE A 34 -50.76 -7.30 -0.58
CA ILE A 34 -51.35 -7.43 0.78
C ILE A 34 -50.39 -6.95 1.90
N HIS A 35 -49.17 -6.52 1.56
CA HIS A 35 -48.11 -6.30 2.56
C HIS A 35 -47.91 -4.86 3.05
N GLU A 36 -48.62 -3.86 2.51
CA GLU A 36 -48.35 -2.45 2.83
C GLU A 36 -49.07 -1.93 4.09
N GLU A 37 -50.31 -2.36 4.38
CA GLU A 37 -51.03 -1.89 5.59
C GLU A 37 -50.49 -2.51 6.90
N ASN A 38 -50.04 -3.77 6.88
CA ASN A 38 -49.56 -4.46 8.09
C ASN A 38 -48.18 -3.99 8.57
N ASN A 39 -47.38 -3.35 7.70
CA ASN A 39 -46.07 -2.83 8.09
C ASN A 39 -46.19 -1.56 8.96
N HIS A 40 -47.26 -0.78 8.80
CA HIS A 40 -47.41 0.50 9.51
C HIS A 40 -47.71 0.31 11.01
N GLN A 41 -48.49 -0.73 11.37
CA GLN A 41 -48.76 -1.10 12.77
C GLN A 41 -47.61 -1.90 13.41
N ARG A 42 -46.95 -2.79 12.65
CA ARG A 42 -45.76 -3.51 13.14
C ARG A 42 -44.61 -2.58 13.48
N PHE A 43 -44.34 -1.57 12.64
CA PHE A 43 -43.29 -0.58 12.90
C PHE A 43 -43.60 0.31 14.11
N LYS A 44 -44.88 0.65 14.38
CA LYS A 44 -45.25 1.43 15.58
C LYS A 44 -45.02 0.63 16.87
N ILE A 45 -45.36 -0.66 16.87
CA ILE A 45 -45.22 -1.55 18.04
C ILE A 45 -43.74 -1.95 18.26
N GLU A 46 -42.98 -2.22 17.21
CA GLU A 46 -41.53 -2.46 17.31
C GLU A 46 -40.76 -1.20 17.72
N ARG A 47 -41.16 -0.01 17.26
CA ARG A 47 -40.54 1.26 17.67
C ARG A 47 -40.82 1.59 19.14
N GLN A 48 -42.04 1.37 19.64
CA GLN A 48 -42.37 1.59 21.06
C GLN A 48 -41.66 0.59 21.98
N SER A 49 -41.65 -0.70 21.65
CA SER A 49 -40.94 -1.71 22.47
C SER A 49 -39.42 -1.58 22.44
N THR A 50 -38.85 -1.10 21.33
CA THR A 50 -37.40 -0.82 21.23
C THR A 50 -37.02 0.42 22.04
N ILE A 51 -37.86 1.46 22.05
CA ILE A 51 -37.65 2.68 22.85
C ILE A 51 -37.81 2.41 24.35
N GLU A 52 -38.80 1.61 24.78
CA GLU A 52 -38.95 1.20 26.18
C GLU A 52 -37.80 0.31 26.65
N ASN A 53 -37.34 -0.64 25.83
CA ASN A 53 -36.19 -1.48 26.17
C ASN A 53 -34.88 -0.68 26.23
N LEU A 54 -34.69 0.33 25.39
CA LEU A 54 -33.53 1.24 25.44
C LEU A 54 -33.58 2.20 26.64
N ASN A 55 -34.76 2.72 26.99
CA ASN A 55 -34.93 3.57 28.17
C ASN A 55 -34.68 2.79 29.48
N ASN A 56 -35.10 1.52 29.53
CA ASN A 56 -34.79 0.63 30.64
C ASN A 56 -33.30 0.25 30.72
N LEU A 57 -32.61 0.16 29.58
CA LEU A 57 -31.15 -0.05 29.52
C LEU A 57 -30.33 1.20 29.92
N LEU A 58 -30.85 2.40 29.62
CA LEU A 58 -30.27 3.69 29.99
C LEU A 58 -30.42 3.98 31.49
N ALA A 59 -31.50 3.49 32.12
CA ALA A 59 -31.68 3.58 33.56
C ALA A 59 -30.71 2.68 34.36
N SER A 60 -30.09 1.68 33.71
CA SER A 60 -29.23 0.68 34.36
C SER A 60 -27.74 0.78 34.01
N THR A 61 -27.29 1.83 33.29
CA THR A 61 -25.91 1.94 32.78
C THR A 61 -25.16 3.18 33.26
N SER A 62 -23.83 3.07 33.35
CA SER A 62 -22.95 4.10 33.91
C SER A 62 -22.96 5.41 33.08
N PRO A 63 -22.65 6.58 33.68
CA PRO A 63 -22.71 7.88 33.01
C PRO A 63 -21.91 7.96 31.70
N ALA A 64 -20.78 7.25 31.60
CA ALA A 64 -19.94 7.20 30.40
C ALA A 64 -20.59 6.46 29.22
N THR A 65 -21.49 5.49 29.48
CA THR A 65 -22.21 4.74 28.46
C THR A 65 -23.41 5.53 27.93
N ALA A 66 -24.07 6.30 28.80
CA ALA A 66 -25.10 7.27 28.41
C ALA A 66 -24.51 8.40 27.56
N GLU A 67 -23.29 8.85 27.85
CA GLU A 67 -22.55 9.83 27.06
C GLU A 67 -22.13 9.27 25.68
N PHE A 68 -21.79 7.97 25.59
CA PHE A 68 -21.49 7.30 24.32
C PHE A 68 -22.75 7.10 23.45
N ILE A 69 -23.90 6.75 24.03
CA ILE A 69 -25.17 6.65 23.31
C ILE A 69 -25.70 8.02 22.90
N ALA A 70 -25.49 9.06 23.71
CA ALA A 70 -25.73 10.46 23.34
C ALA A 70 -24.83 10.91 22.17
N ARG A 71 -23.55 10.47 22.15
CA ARG A 71 -22.65 10.64 20.99
C ARG A 71 -23.08 9.86 19.76
N PHE A 72 -23.66 8.67 19.92
CA PHE A 72 -24.21 7.89 18.79
C PHE A 72 -25.49 8.52 18.22
N ARG A 73 -26.31 9.16 19.08
CA ARG A 73 -27.46 9.98 18.67
C ARG A 73 -27.05 11.24 17.91
N LEU A 74 -25.84 11.75 18.14
CA LEU A 74 -25.27 12.93 17.48
C LEU A 74 -24.72 12.65 16.07
N GLU A 75 -24.65 11.40 15.61
CA GLU A 75 -24.18 11.08 14.23
C GLU A 75 -25.30 11.07 13.18
N HIS A 76 -26.57 11.18 13.58
CA HIS A 76 -27.70 11.26 12.65
C HIS A 76 -28.38 12.64 12.80
N GLU A 77 -27.75 13.66 12.22
CA GLU A 77 -28.33 15.02 12.07
C GLU A 77 -29.61 14.86 11.22
N HIS A 78 -30.79 15.03 11.83
CA HIS A 78 -32.06 14.98 11.12
C HIS A 78 -32.43 16.39 10.67
N ASN A 79 -32.15 16.69 9.41
CA ASN A 79 -32.55 17.96 8.80
C ASN A 79 -33.93 17.79 8.17
N HIS A 80 -34.83 18.72 8.46
CA HIS A 80 -36.17 18.74 7.88
C HIS A 80 -36.41 20.07 7.18
N GLN A 81 -37.01 20.00 5.99
CA GLN A 81 -37.45 21.15 5.23
C GLN A 81 -38.90 20.93 4.80
N VAL A 82 -39.77 21.88 5.06
CA VAL A 82 -41.15 21.92 4.60
C VAL A 82 -41.25 22.97 3.52
N TYR A 83 -41.85 22.61 2.40
CA TYR A 83 -42.21 23.52 1.32
C TYR A 83 -43.73 23.61 1.25
N ALA A 84 -44.24 24.84 1.19
CA ALA A 84 -45.65 25.11 0.96
C ALA A 84 -45.79 26.23 -0.07
N ASP A 85 -46.76 26.11 -0.97
CA ASP A 85 -47.09 27.17 -1.91
C ASP A 85 -48.60 27.41 -2.01
N ILE A 86 -48.94 28.57 -2.57
CA ILE A 86 -50.29 28.98 -2.94
C ILE A 86 -50.22 29.93 -4.13
N ILE A 87 -51.15 29.76 -5.07
CA ILE A 87 -51.42 30.72 -6.14
C ILE A 87 -52.81 31.28 -5.90
N ASP A 88 -52.91 32.60 -5.80
CA ASP A 88 -54.17 33.30 -5.55
C ASP A 88 -55.11 33.18 -6.74
N GLU A 89 -56.36 32.80 -6.51
CA GLU A 89 -57.36 32.55 -7.56
C GLU A 89 -57.78 33.81 -8.33
N GLU A 90 -57.68 35.00 -7.73
CA GLU A 90 -58.11 36.25 -8.36
C GLU A 90 -56.96 37.01 -9.02
N THR A 91 -55.77 36.96 -8.42
CA THR A 91 -54.63 37.80 -8.80
C THR A 91 -53.48 37.04 -9.46
N ASP A 92 -53.51 35.71 -9.46
CA ASP A 92 -52.40 34.83 -9.85
C ASP A 92 -51.08 35.15 -9.09
N ASP A 93 -51.18 35.78 -7.91
CA ASP A 93 -50.05 36.07 -7.05
C ASP A 93 -49.52 34.77 -6.41
N VAL A 94 -48.23 34.51 -6.57
CA VAL A 94 -47.59 33.32 -5.99
C VAL A 94 -47.04 33.66 -4.62
N THR A 95 -47.32 32.82 -3.62
CA THR A 95 -46.60 32.83 -2.35
C THR A 95 -46.02 31.44 -2.06
N ILE A 96 -44.70 31.40 -1.85
CA ILE A 96 -43.94 30.19 -1.50
C ILE A 96 -43.34 30.39 -0.12
N ILE A 97 -43.43 29.35 0.71
CA ILE A 97 -42.85 29.31 2.04
C ILE A 97 -41.95 28.07 2.15
N TYR A 98 -40.75 28.30 2.65
CA TYR A 98 -39.86 27.27 3.15
C TYR A 98 -39.70 27.43 4.66
N LEU A 99 -39.92 26.35 5.39
CA LEU A 99 -39.64 26.24 6.82
C LEU A 99 -38.63 25.12 6.98
N GLY A 100 -37.61 25.30 7.80
CA GLY A 100 -36.68 24.19 8.00
C GLY A 100 -35.83 24.32 9.25
N GLU A 101 -35.32 23.18 9.64
CA GLU A 101 -34.43 22.99 10.76
C GLU A 101 -33.16 22.31 10.24
N LEU A 102 -32.04 23.00 10.45
CA LEU A 102 -30.71 22.52 10.10
C LEU A 102 -29.91 22.33 11.39
N GLU A 103 -29.60 21.08 11.71
CA GLU A 103 -28.69 20.72 12.78
C GLU A 103 -27.31 20.44 12.20
N TRP A 104 -26.32 21.24 12.59
CA TRP A 104 -24.93 21.07 12.15
C TRP A 104 -23.94 21.22 13.31
N LYS A 105 -23.29 20.11 13.68
CA LYS A 105 -22.37 20.00 14.83
C LYS A 105 -22.99 20.48 16.15
N PHE A 106 -22.73 21.73 16.53
CA PHE A 106 -23.21 22.38 17.75
C PHE A 106 -24.26 23.46 17.46
N LEU A 107 -24.62 23.65 16.19
CA LEU A 107 -25.37 24.78 15.70
C LEU A 107 -26.71 24.28 15.15
N LYS A 108 -27.81 24.68 15.80
CA LYS A 108 -29.17 24.40 15.37
C LYS A 108 -29.75 25.68 14.80
N ILE A 109 -30.00 25.69 13.49
CA ILE A 109 -30.56 26.84 12.77
C ILE A 109 -31.97 26.50 12.35
N ASN A 110 -32.92 27.28 12.86
CA ASN A 110 -34.28 27.32 12.33
C ASN A 110 -34.35 28.46 11.31
N PHE A 111 -34.88 28.17 10.13
CA PHE A 111 -35.02 29.16 9.08
C PHE A 111 -36.43 29.18 8.50
N THR A 112 -36.85 30.38 8.11
CA THR A 112 -38.09 30.62 7.38
C THR A 112 -37.77 31.50 6.18
N ASN A 113 -38.13 31.08 4.98
CA ASN A 113 -37.96 31.85 3.76
C ASN A 113 -39.30 31.99 3.06
N ILE A 114 -39.71 33.23 2.77
CA ILE A 114 -40.94 33.53 2.05
C ILE A 114 -40.58 34.26 0.76
N LEU A 115 -41.14 33.76 -0.34
CA LEU A 115 -41.05 34.35 -1.66
C LEU A 115 -42.46 34.72 -2.12
N GLN A 116 -42.70 35.99 -2.41
CA GLN A 116 -43.96 36.46 -3.00
C GLN A 116 -43.68 37.05 -4.37
N PHE A 117 -44.47 36.64 -5.36
CA PHE A 117 -44.43 37.19 -6.71
C PHE A 117 -45.78 37.84 -7.00
N ILE A 118 -45.79 39.17 -6.95
CA ILE A 118 -47.00 39.98 -7.00
C ILE A 118 -47.16 40.59 -8.40
N GLN A 119 -48.35 40.44 -8.98
CA GLN A 119 -48.74 40.98 -10.29
C GLN A 119 -47.75 40.64 -11.42
N LYS A 120 -47.07 39.49 -11.31
CA LYS A 120 -46.00 39.04 -12.22
C LYS A 120 -44.83 40.01 -12.41
N GLN A 121 -44.68 41.01 -11.53
CA GLN A 121 -43.66 42.06 -11.67
C GLN A 121 -42.80 42.22 -10.42
N THR A 122 -43.41 42.14 -9.24
CA THR A 122 -42.70 42.46 -7.99
C THR A 122 -42.35 41.19 -7.24
N LEU A 123 -41.05 40.90 -7.13
CA LEU A 123 -40.54 39.80 -6.32
C LEU A 123 -40.14 40.29 -4.92
N ILE A 124 -40.79 39.76 -3.89
CA ILE A 124 -40.48 40.05 -2.49
C ILE A 124 -39.94 38.77 -1.84
N SER A 125 -38.67 38.79 -1.44
CA SER A 125 -38.02 37.71 -0.71
C SER A 125 -37.70 38.13 0.73
N ARG A 126 -38.09 37.31 1.71
CA ARG A 126 -37.83 37.52 3.13
C ARG A 126 -37.32 36.22 3.75
N SER A 127 -36.09 36.26 4.26
CA SER A 127 -35.49 35.15 4.99
C SER A 127 -35.21 35.55 6.42
N THR A 128 -35.55 34.68 7.37
CA THR A 128 -35.36 34.92 8.80
C THR A 128 -34.75 33.67 9.45
N LEU A 129 -33.82 33.88 10.40
CA LEU A 129 -33.15 32.83 11.17
C LEU A 129 -33.54 32.92 12.64
N LEU A 130 -34.84 32.88 12.91
CA LEU A 130 -35.40 32.95 14.26
C LEU A 130 -36.13 31.65 14.56
N ASN A 131 -36.25 31.33 15.84
CA ASN A 131 -37.15 30.27 16.29
C ASN A 131 -38.57 30.61 15.84
N TYR A 132 -39.12 29.82 14.93
CA TYR A 132 -40.51 29.86 14.52
C TYR A 132 -41.31 28.81 15.30
N GLN A 133 -42.63 28.99 15.40
CA GLN A 133 -43.51 27.95 15.93
C GLN A 133 -43.58 26.81 14.92
N SER A 134 -43.25 25.58 15.34
CA SER A 134 -43.31 24.41 14.47
C SER A 134 -44.69 24.30 13.80
N PRO A 135 -44.77 24.04 12.49
CA PRO A 135 -46.04 23.89 11.79
C PRO A 135 -46.83 22.73 12.38
N ILE A 136 -48.15 22.87 12.36
CA ILE A 136 -49.08 21.84 12.82
C ILE A 136 -49.46 21.01 11.60
N PHE A 137 -49.21 19.70 11.68
CA PHE A 137 -49.68 18.71 10.73
C PHE A 137 -50.81 17.93 11.41
N ASP A 138 -52.04 18.14 10.97
CA ASP A 138 -53.21 17.31 11.28
C ASP A 138 -53.53 16.40 10.08
N ASP A 139 -54.39 15.39 10.26
CA ASP A 139 -54.60 14.34 9.26
C ASP A 139 -54.96 14.90 7.86
N ASP A 140 -55.73 16.00 7.81
CA ASP A 140 -56.17 16.68 6.57
C ASP A 140 -55.75 18.16 6.45
N CYS A 141 -55.08 18.73 7.47
CA CYS A 141 -54.78 20.15 7.53
C CYS A 141 -53.31 20.43 7.85
N PHE A 142 -52.75 21.45 7.21
CA PHE A 142 -51.44 22.00 7.52
C PHE A 142 -51.57 23.47 7.91
N GLU A 143 -51.08 23.82 9.09
CA GLU A 143 -51.16 25.19 9.61
C GLU A 143 -49.77 25.74 9.95
N ILE A 144 -49.56 27.00 9.57
CA ILE A 144 -48.38 27.78 9.93
C ILE A 144 -48.83 29.02 10.68
N ASN A 145 -48.23 29.26 11.84
CA ASN A 145 -48.33 30.53 12.55
C ASN A 145 -46.93 30.98 12.98
N SER A 146 -46.39 32.02 12.36
CA SER A 146 -45.05 32.53 12.66
C SER A 146 -44.94 34.01 12.31
N ASN A 147 -44.43 34.83 13.24
CA ASN A 147 -44.19 36.29 13.14
C ASN A 147 -44.66 36.98 11.83
N GLY A 148 -45.93 37.39 11.79
CA GLY A 148 -46.52 38.16 10.68
C GLY A 148 -47.10 37.34 9.54
N ILE A 149 -47.15 36.00 9.68
CA ILE A 149 -47.68 35.05 8.71
C ILE A 149 -48.56 34.03 9.42
N SER A 150 -49.79 33.86 8.92
CA SER A 150 -50.69 32.79 9.31
C SER A 150 -51.27 32.15 8.06
N GLY A 151 -51.15 30.83 7.91
CA GLY A 151 -51.71 30.12 6.76
C GLY A 151 -52.27 28.76 7.13
N GLU A 152 -53.30 28.35 6.41
CA GLU A 152 -54.00 27.07 6.54
C GLU A 152 -54.14 26.45 5.15
N TRP A 153 -53.76 25.17 5.02
CA TRP A 153 -53.96 24.36 3.83
C TRP A 153 -54.81 23.15 4.21
N LYS A 154 -55.96 23.01 3.56
CA LYS A 154 -56.88 21.88 3.76
C LYS A 154 -56.84 20.95 2.56
N ARG A 155 -56.44 19.70 2.79
CA ARG A 155 -56.26 18.69 1.73
C ARG A 155 -57.58 18.37 1.03
N LYS A 156 -57.55 18.32 -0.30
CA LYS A 156 -58.69 17.91 -1.14
C LYS A 156 -58.61 16.46 -1.61
N SER A 157 -57.44 15.85 -1.52
CA SER A 157 -57.16 14.49 -1.95
C SER A 157 -57.10 13.52 -0.77
N GLU A 158 -57.36 12.24 -1.01
CA GLU A 158 -57.20 11.18 0.00
C GLU A 158 -55.78 10.59 0.01
N CYS A 159 -54.93 10.96 -0.95
CA CYS A 159 -53.61 10.37 -1.12
C CYS A 159 -52.50 11.22 -0.47
N ILE A 160 -51.65 10.56 0.32
CA ILE A 160 -50.35 11.08 0.79
C ILE A 160 -49.27 10.28 0.09
N PHE A 161 -48.24 10.95 -0.43
CA PHE A 161 -47.09 10.26 -1.03
C PHE A 161 -45.90 10.29 -0.08
N CYS A 162 -45.23 9.14 0.07
CA CYS A 162 -44.02 9.02 0.86
C CYS A 162 -43.02 8.15 0.09
N GLU A 163 -41.96 8.76 -0.42
CA GLU A 163 -40.95 8.08 -1.22
C GLU A 163 -39.55 8.31 -0.64
N LYS A 164 -38.77 7.23 -0.59
CA LYS A 164 -37.35 7.34 -0.26
C LYS A 164 -36.57 7.60 -1.54
N LEU A 165 -36.23 8.87 -1.79
CA LEU A 165 -35.53 9.29 -3.01
C LEU A 165 -34.11 8.73 -3.09
N PHE A 166 -33.44 8.59 -1.94
CA PHE A 166 -32.07 8.10 -1.85
C PHE A 166 -31.81 7.36 -0.52
N GLU A 167 -31.02 6.29 -0.56
CA GLU A 167 -30.57 5.54 0.62
C GLU A 167 -29.20 4.92 0.37
N ASN A 168 -28.27 5.11 1.31
CA ASN A 168 -26.98 4.42 1.33
C ASN A 168 -26.53 4.18 2.78
N ALA A 169 -25.31 3.65 2.95
CA ALA A 169 -24.72 3.43 4.27
C ALA A 169 -24.52 4.71 5.11
N ASP A 170 -24.48 5.88 4.46
CA ASP A 170 -24.23 7.18 5.09
C ASP A 170 -25.53 7.93 5.45
N GLY A 171 -26.70 7.48 4.96
CA GLY A 171 -27.98 8.10 5.26
C GLY A 171 -29.05 7.93 4.18
N TYR A 172 -30.13 8.72 4.30
CA TYR A 172 -31.25 8.70 3.36
C TYR A 172 -31.86 10.09 3.13
N ILE A 173 -32.66 10.18 2.07
CA ILE A 173 -33.55 11.30 1.76
C ILE A 173 -34.96 10.74 1.60
N LEU A 174 -35.86 11.22 2.44
CA LEU A 174 -37.27 10.87 2.46
C LEU A 174 -38.08 12.10 2.04
N TRP A 175 -38.90 11.94 1.01
CA TRP A 175 -39.82 12.94 0.51
C TRP A 175 -41.24 12.54 0.85
N GLU A 176 -41.96 13.42 1.52
CA GLU A 176 -43.34 13.24 1.99
C GLU A 176 -44.20 14.38 1.43
N CYS A 177 -45.06 14.09 0.46
CA CYS A 177 -46.05 15.04 -0.03
C CYS A 177 -47.34 14.91 0.79
N PHE A 178 -47.50 15.83 1.75
CA PHE A 178 -48.62 15.85 2.69
C PHE A 178 -49.93 16.34 2.03
N ILE A 179 -49.84 17.40 1.22
CA ILE A 179 -50.98 18.00 0.53
C ILE A 179 -50.61 18.18 -0.93
N PRO A 180 -50.88 17.19 -1.80
CA PRO A 180 -50.60 17.31 -3.23
C PRO A 180 -51.54 18.32 -3.91
N VAL A 181 -52.74 18.52 -3.37
CA VAL A 181 -53.65 19.60 -3.72
C VAL A 181 -54.54 19.91 -2.52
N GLY A 182 -54.67 21.19 -2.17
CA GLY A 182 -55.52 21.65 -1.08
C GLY A 182 -56.05 23.07 -1.28
N LEU A 183 -57.15 23.39 -0.60
CA LEU A 183 -57.61 24.77 -0.46
C LEU A 183 -56.72 25.46 0.57
N ALA A 184 -56.01 26.47 0.12
CA ALA A 184 -55.06 27.21 0.92
C ALA A 184 -55.56 28.63 1.15
N GLN A 185 -55.36 29.13 2.36
CA GLN A 185 -55.53 30.53 2.70
C GLN A 185 -54.29 30.97 3.48
N ILE A 186 -53.67 32.06 3.03
CA ILE A 186 -52.53 32.64 3.74
C ILE A 186 -52.73 34.13 3.96
N ASN A 187 -52.38 34.60 5.15
CA ASN A 187 -52.27 36.01 5.48
C ASN A 187 -50.79 36.37 5.66
N VAL A 188 -50.28 37.26 4.81
CA VAL A 188 -48.93 37.80 4.89
C VAL A 188 -49.01 39.32 5.00
N ASN A 189 -48.62 39.89 6.15
CA ASN A 189 -48.71 41.34 6.44
C ASN A 189 -50.09 41.98 6.15
N ASN A 190 -51.19 41.36 6.58
CA ASN A 190 -52.57 41.83 6.39
C ASN A 190 -53.13 41.73 4.96
N LYS A 191 -52.44 41.06 4.02
CA LYS A 191 -53.01 40.65 2.73
C LYS A 191 -53.35 39.16 2.79
N ILE A 192 -54.62 38.83 2.52
CA ILE A 192 -55.12 37.45 2.49
C ILE A 192 -55.13 36.99 1.03
N ASN A 193 -54.42 35.91 0.74
CA ASN A 193 -54.49 35.21 -0.53
C ASN A 193 -55.23 33.89 -0.35
N LYS A 194 -56.07 33.51 -1.32
CA LYS A 194 -56.84 32.27 -1.30
C LYS A 194 -56.73 31.56 -2.65
N GLY A 195 -56.52 30.25 -2.60
CA GLY A 195 -56.50 29.44 -3.82
C GLY A 195 -56.02 28.02 -3.61
N LEU A 196 -55.53 27.41 -4.69
CA LEU A 196 -54.95 26.08 -4.64
C LEU A 196 -53.51 26.14 -4.12
N GLY A 197 -53.19 25.25 -3.19
CA GLY A 197 -51.87 25.12 -2.61
C GLY A 197 -51.36 23.69 -2.54
N TYR A 198 -50.06 23.58 -2.33
CA TYR A 198 -49.30 22.34 -2.24
C TYR A 198 -48.41 22.36 -0.99
N VAL A 199 -48.24 21.22 -0.32
CA VAL A 199 -47.37 21.06 0.85
C VAL A 199 -46.59 19.76 0.81
N GLU A 200 -45.27 19.85 0.94
CA GLU A 200 -44.37 18.70 1.10
C GLU A 200 -43.36 18.90 2.23
N LYS A 201 -42.76 17.80 2.65
CA LYS A 201 -41.68 17.74 3.61
C LYS A 201 -40.57 16.85 3.09
N LEU A 202 -39.35 17.35 3.19
CA LEU A 202 -38.12 16.63 2.93
C LEU A 202 -37.43 16.36 4.26
N THR A 203 -37.15 15.10 4.53
CA THR A 203 -36.36 14.65 5.68
C THR A 203 -35.06 14.05 5.17
N MET A 204 -33.92 14.61 5.57
CA MET A 204 -32.61 14.12 5.14
C MET A 204 -31.67 13.92 6.32
N THR A 205 -30.89 12.84 6.26
CA THR A 205 -29.77 12.61 7.18
C THR A 205 -28.41 12.86 6.52
N ILE A 206 -28.41 13.06 5.20
CA ILE A 206 -27.21 13.36 4.41
C ILE A 206 -27.09 14.88 4.28
N LYS A 207 -25.85 15.36 4.28
CA LYS A 207 -25.54 16.79 4.10
C LYS A 207 -25.90 17.25 2.67
N PRO A 208 -26.54 18.42 2.48
CA PRO A 208 -26.95 18.89 1.15
C PRO A 208 -25.84 18.89 0.08
N TRP A 209 -24.60 19.24 0.43
CA TRP A 209 -23.45 19.24 -0.49
C TRP A 209 -22.79 17.87 -0.70
N ARG A 210 -23.29 16.82 -0.03
CA ARG A 210 -22.86 15.43 -0.24
C ARG A 210 -23.93 14.60 -0.95
N MET A 211 -25.01 15.24 -1.39
CA MET A 211 -26.05 14.56 -2.15
C MET A 211 -25.46 14.09 -3.49
N PRO A 212 -25.70 12.83 -3.90
CA PRO A 212 -25.20 12.31 -5.16
C PRO A 212 -26.10 12.74 -6.33
N ILE A 213 -26.34 14.04 -6.43
CA ILE A 213 -27.15 14.71 -7.44
C ILE A 213 -26.25 15.68 -8.21
N ASP A 214 -26.34 15.64 -9.53
CA ASP A 214 -25.80 16.67 -10.41
C ASP A 214 -26.88 17.68 -10.78
N ILE A 215 -28.08 17.20 -11.12
CA ILE A 215 -29.24 18.02 -11.50
C ILE A 215 -30.50 17.52 -10.80
N LEU A 216 -31.23 18.42 -10.14
CA LEU A 216 -32.55 18.18 -9.57
C LEU A 216 -33.58 19.04 -10.31
N GLY A 217 -34.49 18.40 -11.03
CA GLY A 217 -35.71 19.02 -11.52
C GLY A 217 -36.86 18.64 -10.60
N TRP A 218 -37.59 19.61 -10.06
CA TRP A 218 -38.79 19.35 -9.25
C TRP A 218 -39.92 20.25 -9.75
N GLY A 219 -41.16 19.76 -9.73
CA GLY A 219 -42.29 20.64 -10.02
C GLY A 219 -43.65 20.03 -9.75
N ARG A 220 -44.66 20.90 -9.77
CA ARG A 220 -46.06 20.57 -9.56
C ARG A 220 -46.97 21.36 -10.49
N PHE A 221 -48.08 20.76 -10.91
CA PHE A 221 -49.19 21.36 -11.66
C PHE A 221 -50.49 21.15 -10.87
N LEU A 222 -51.30 22.19 -10.69
CA LEU A 222 -52.58 22.11 -9.99
C LEU A 222 -53.69 22.75 -10.81
N TYR A 223 -54.79 22.03 -11.00
CA TYR A 223 -56.04 22.55 -11.58
C TYR A 223 -57.24 21.74 -11.11
N GLU A 224 -58.15 22.34 -10.33
CA GLU A 224 -59.36 21.67 -9.79
C GLU A 224 -59.07 20.32 -9.11
N ASN A 225 -59.35 19.21 -9.80
CA ASN A 225 -59.13 17.82 -9.35
C ASN A 225 -57.94 17.14 -10.07
N GLN A 226 -57.22 17.87 -10.93
CA GLN A 226 -56.03 17.42 -11.64
C GLN A 226 -54.79 17.96 -10.93
N TYR A 227 -53.91 17.07 -10.49
CA TYR A 227 -52.60 17.45 -9.98
C TYR A 227 -51.52 16.52 -10.54
N ILE A 228 -50.40 17.12 -10.93
CA ILE A 228 -49.21 16.38 -11.37
C ILE A 228 -48.03 16.86 -10.54
N ILE A 229 -47.24 15.94 -10.01
CA ILE A 229 -46.00 16.24 -9.29
C ILE A 229 -44.89 15.44 -9.95
N TRP A 230 -43.75 16.06 -10.20
CA TRP A 230 -42.64 15.38 -10.82
C TRP A 230 -41.30 15.69 -10.17
N ILE A 231 -40.44 14.67 -10.13
CA ILE A 231 -39.07 14.76 -9.66
C ILE A 231 -38.17 14.09 -10.69
N ARG A 232 -37.21 14.85 -11.21
CA ARG A 232 -36.12 14.41 -12.07
C ARG A 232 -34.83 14.51 -11.27
N TRP A 233 -34.21 13.37 -11.03
CA TRP A 233 -32.94 13.27 -10.33
C TRP A 233 -31.90 12.73 -11.30
N ILE A 234 -30.88 13.53 -11.58
CA ILE A 234 -29.74 13.13 -12.44
C ILE A 234 -28.48 13.14 -11.58
N GLY A 235 -27.78 12.02 -11.54
CA GLY A 235 -26.51 11.87 -10.83
C GLY A 235 -25.84 10.54 -11.21
N LYS A 236 -25.37 9.78 -10.22
CA LYS A 236 -24.88 8.41 -10.45
C LYS A 236 -25.97 7.45 -10.96
N GLU A 237 -27.20 7.73 -10.55
CA GLU A 237 -28.41 7.05 -11.02
C GLU A 237 -29.35 8.14 -11.55
N GLU A 238 -30.06 7.82 -12.63
CA GLU A 238 -31.13 8.67 -13.13
C GLU A 238 -32.46 8.12 -12.59
N LYS A 239 -33.23 8.99 -11.92
CA LYS A 239 -34.56 8.64 -11.41
C LYS A 239 -35.57 9.67 -11.87
N PHE A 240 -36.72 9.16 -12.29
CA PHE A 240 -37.88 9.97 -12.63
C PHE A 240 -39.05 9.48 -11.81
N LEU A 241 -39.75 10.41 -11.17
CA LEU A 241 -40.98 10.14 -10.44
C LEU A 241 -42.02 11.10 -10.98
N ILE A 242 -43.15 10.57 -11.44
CA ILE A 242 -44.30 11.37 -11.85
C ILE A 242 -45.52 10.83 -11.09
N PHE A 243 -46.21 11.69 -10.38
CA PHE A 243 -47.48 11.40 -9.72
C PHE A 243 -48.59 12.17 -10.41
N HIS A 244 -49.67 11.49 -10.80
CA HIS A 244 -50.86 12.12 -11.36
C HIS A 244 -52.10 11.57 -10.67
N ASN A 245 -52.85 12.44 -10.00
CA ASN A 245 -54.10 12.10 -9.30
C ASN A 245 -54.05 10.85 -8.39
N GLY A 246 -52.94 10.65 -7.66
CA GLY A 246 -52.80 9.50 -6.76
C GLY A 246 -52.02 8.34 -7.36
N ILE A 247 -51.80 8.34 -8.68
CA ILE A 247 -51.14 7.25 -9.39
C ILE A 247 -49.68 7.61 -9.65
N LYS A 248 -48.78 6.68 -9.32
CA LYS A 248 -47.35 6.78 -9.58
C LYS A 248 -47.01 6.20 -10.96
N TYR A 249 -46.24 6.95 -11.74
CA TYR A 249 -45.65 6.53 -13.01
C TYR A 249 -44.14 6.47 -12.87
N SER A 250 -43.55 5.35 -13.28
CA SER A 250 -42.10 5.09 -13.22
C SER A 250 -41.37 5.43 -14.52
N ASP A 251 -42.10 5.64 -15.62
CA ASP A 251 -41.55 5.96 -16.94
C ASP A 251 -42.22 7.23 -17.50
N GLY A 252 -41.40 8.13 -18.05
CA GLY A 252 -41.86 9.38 -18.65
C GLY A 252 -40.69 10.25 -19.11
N ILE A 253 -41.01 11.28 -19.90
CA ILE A 253 -40.05 12.28 -20.38
C ILE A 253 -40.29 13.56 -19.60
N ILE A 254 -39.27 14.04 -18.88
CA ILE A 254 -39.29 15.33 -18.19
C ILE A 254 -38.22 16.22 -18.81
N ASN A 255 -38.63 17.28 -19.50
CA ASN A 255 -37.75 18.32 -19.99
C ASN A 255 -38.29 19.71 -19.61
N ASP A 256 -37.57 20.77 -19.97
CA ASP A 256 -37.95 22.12 -19.57
C ASP A 256 -39.24 22.60 -20.24
N GLU A 257 -39.71 21.98 -21.33
CA GLU A 257 -40.86 22.43 -22.12
C GLU A 257 -42.11 21.56 -21.92
N MET A 258 -41.94 20.32 -21.47
CA MET A 258 -43.02 19.33 -21.40
C MET A 258 -42.70 18.17 -20.45
N ILE A 259 -43.78 17.61 -19.89
CA ILE A 259 -43.78 16.36 -19.12
C ILE A 259 -44.73 15.37 -19.81
N GLU A 260 -44.20 14.24 -20.29
CA GLU A 260 -44.96 13.16 -20.95
C GLU A 260 -44.90 11.87 -20.13
N PHE A 261 -46.06 11.27 -19.88
CA PHE A 261 -46.18 10.01 -19.13
C PHE A 261 -47.49 9.31 -19.50
N GLY A 262 -47.45 7.98 -19.65
CA GLY A 262 -48.64 7.21 -20.04
C GLY A 262 -49.31 7.77 -21.30
N ASN A 263 -50.56 8.22 -21.17
CA ASN A 263 -51.34 8.87 -22.25
C ASN A 263 -51.47 10.39 -22.07
N TYR A 264 -50.72 10.97 -21.12
CA TYR A 264 -50.81 12.36 -20.72
C TYR A 264 -49.58 13.16 -21.15
N ARG A 265 -49.81 14.43 -21.49
CA ARG A 265 -48.76 15.39 -21.85
C ARG A 265 -49.09 16.74 -21.23
N LEU A 266 -48.21 17.22 -20.35
CA LEU A 266 -48.27 18.56 -19.78
C LEU A 266 -47.29 19.47 -20.54
N LEU A 267 -47.80 20.51 -21.20
CA LEU A 267 -47.00 21.52 -21.88
C LEU A 267 -46.74 22.71 -20.95
N LEU A 268 -45.49 23.18 -20.89
CA LEU A 268 -45.03 24.32 -20.11
C LEU A 268 -44.84 25.52 -21.04
N ILE A 269 -45.84 26.41 -21.11
CA ILE A 269 -45.94 27.41 -22.19
C ILE A 269 -45.35 28.77 -21.78
N GLU A 270 -45.99 29.47 -20.85
CA GLU A 270 -45.58 30.83 -20.46
C GLU A 270 -44.83 30.81 -19.14
N LYS A 271 -43.50 30.99 -19.17
CA LYS A 271 -42.63 30.90 -18.00
C LYS A 271 -42.31 32.28 -17.43
N TYR A 272 -42.63 32.47 -16.16
CA TYR A 272 -42.22 33.63 -15.36
C TYR A 272 -41.16 33.18 -14.35
N ILE A 273 -40.00 33.86 -14.33
CA ILE A 273 -38.90 33.51 -13.43
C ILE A 273 -39.23 34.03 -12.03
N LEU A 274 -39.36 33.13 -11.06
CA LEU A 274 -39.55 33.45 -9.64
C LEU A 274 -38.21 33.71 -8.94
N ARG A 275 -37.16 32.95 -9.29
CA ARG A 275 -35.81 33.10 -8.70
C ARG A 275 -34.78 32.48 -9.64
N ASN A 276 -33.63 33.11 -9.82
CA ASN A 276 -32.54 32.59 -10.65
C ASN A 276 -31.19 33.07 -10.10
N GLY A 277 -30.21 32.18 -9.97
CA GLY A 277 -28.84 32.51 -9.58
C GLY A 277 -28.22 31.51 -8.61
N LEU A 278 -26.99 31.81 -8.18
CA LEU A 278 -26.27 31.00 -7.19
C LEU A 278 -26.94 31.10 -5.82
N LEU A 279 -26.93 30.03 -5.03
CA LEU A 279 -27.45 30.05 -3.65
C LEU A 279 -26.83 31.17 -2.80
N SER A 280 -25.56 31.50 -3.06
CA SER A 280 -24.89 32.64 -2.42
C SER A 280 -25.52 34.00 -2.75
N GLU A 281 -26.08 34.17 -3.95
CA GLU A 281 -26.67 35.41 -4.45
C GLU A 281 -28.20 35.45 -4.27
N THR A 282 -28.83 34.30 -4.04
CA THR A 282 -30.29 34.19 -3.87
C THR A 282 -30.68 34.01 -2.40
N ILE A 283 -30.48 32.82 -1.83
CA ILE A 283 -30.94 32.44 -0.49
C ILE A 283 -30.08 33.09 0.58
N PHE A 284 -28.75 33.10 0.39
CA PHE A 284 -27.80 33.56 1.40
C PHE A 284 -27.36 35.01 1.25
N ASP A 285 -27.88 35.75 0.27
CA ASP A 285 -27.44 37.13 -0.03
C ASP A 285 -27.32 38.01 1.23
N ARG A 286 -28.37 38.00 2.06
CA ARG A 286 -28.47 38.80 3.30
C ARG A 286 -27.68 38.25 4.50
N PHE A 287 -27.14 37.03 4.40
CA PHE A 287 -26.48 36.33 5.52
C PHE A 287 -24.95 36.23 5.34
N ILE A 288 -24.29 37.37 5.16
CA ILE A 288 -22.86 37.50 4.82
C ILE A 288 -21.94 36.68 5.74
N TRP A 289 -22.17 36.71 7.05
CA TRP A 289 -21.35 35.99 8.03
C TRP A 289 -21.62 34.48 8.04
N ILE A 290 -22.84 34.07 7.69
CA ILE A 290 -23.28 32.67 7.70
C ILE A 290 -22.75 31.92 6.47
N LYS A 291 -22.57 32.60 5.33
CA LYS A 291 -21.93 32.03 4.12
C LYS A 291 -20.59 31.34 4.45
N LYS A 292 -19.81 31.89 5.40
CA LYS A 292 -18.49 31.34 5.79
C LYS A 292 -18.56 29.94 6.42
N PHE A 293 -19.72 29.51 6.87
CA PHE A 293 -19.92 28.19 7.48
C PHE A 293 -20.26 27.09 6.47
N PHE A 294 -20.60 27.45 5.23
CA PHE A 294 -20.90 26.50 4.16
C PHE A 294 -19.71 26.31 3.20
N PRO A 295 -19.54 25.11 2.62
CA PRO A 295 -18.52 24.89 1.60
C PRO A 295 -18.85 25.69 0.32
N LEU A 296 -17.82 26.11 -0.42
CA LEU A 296 -17.99 26.89 -1.66
C LEU A 296 -18.84 26.13 -2.69
N GLU A 297 -18.65 24.81 -2.80
CA GLU A 297 -19.43 23.93 -3.66
C GLU A 297 -20.95 24.02 -3.42
N PHE A 298 -21.37 24.24 -2.17
CA PHE A 298 -22.78 24.43 -1.82
C PHE A 298 -23.28 25.83 -2.20
N LEU A 299 -22.45 26.85 -1.97
CA LEU A 299 -22.76 28.23 -2.27
C LEU A 299 -22.82 28.52 -3.78
N ASP A 300 -22.14 27.69 -4.58
CA ASP A 300 -22.05 27.75 -6.03
C ASP A 300 -23.13 26.89 -6.73
N ILE A 301 -24.05 26.29 -5.99
CA ILE A 301 -25.23 25.62 -6.57
C ILE A 301 -26.08 26.68 -7.27
N ASN A 302 -26.39 26.46 -8.54
CA ASN A 302 -27.21 27.35 -9.34
C ASN A 302 -28.66 26.84 -9.35
N GLU A 303 -29.60 27.69 -8.98
CA GLU A 303 -31.02 27.36 -9.01
C GLU A 303 -31.77 28.29 -9.96
N CYS A 304 -32.79 27.75 -10.62
CA CYS A 304 -33.78 28.55 -11.33
C CYS A 304 -35.18 27.98 -11.04
N LYS A 305 -36.10 28.87 -10.66
CA LYS A 305 -37.47 28.54 -10.30
C LYS A 305 -38.42 29.36 -11.15
N TRP A 306 -39.46 28.71 -11.64
CA TRP A 306 -40.47 29.30 -12.51
C TRP A 306 -41.87 29.07 -11.98
N GLU A 307 -42.71 30.04 -12.27
CA GLU A 307 -44.14 29.86 -12.39
C GLU A 307 -44.45 29.71 -13.88
N THR A 308 -45.30 28.77 -14.27
CA THR A 308 -45.55 28.48 -15.68
C THR A 308 -46.99 28.17 -15.97
N TRP A 309 -47.58 28.89 -16.93
CA TRP A 309 -48.89 28.53 -17.45
C TRP A 309 -48.78 27.22 -18.23
N SER A 310 -49.61 26.23 -17.85
CA SER A 310 -49.47 24.87 -18.32
C SER A 310 -50.78 24.28 -18.82
N GLU A 311 -50.68 23.47 -19.87
CA GLU A 311 -51.83 22.82 -20.50
C GLU A 311 -51.64 21.30 -20.48
N LEU A 312 -52.60 20.59 -19.89
CA LEU A 312 -52.59 19.13 -19.77
C LEU A 312 -53.47 18.51 -20.85
N TYR A 313 -52.89 17.58 -21.61
CA TYR A 313 -53.55 16.81 -22.65
C TYR A 313 -53.63 15.34 -22.30
N GLU A 314 -54.75 14.69 -22.64
CA GLU A 314 -54.92 13.24 -22.64
C GLU A 314 -55.20 12.79 -24.08
N LYS A 315 -54.36 11.92 -24.66
CA LYS A 315 -54.49 11.47 -26.07
C LYS A 315 -54.70 12.63 -27.06
N ASN A 316 -53.97 13.73 -26.87
CA ASN A 316 -54.05 14.99 -27.62
C ASN A 316 -55.34 15.82 -27.45
N CYS A 317 -56.23 15.45 -26.53
CA CYS A 317 -57.35 16.28 -26.12
C CYS A 317 -56.96 17.09 -24.88
N LEU A 318 -57.14 18.41 -24.91
CA LEU A 318 -56.91 19.28 -23.77
C LEU A 318 -57.92 18.98 -22.65
N ILE A 319 -57.45 18.67 -21.44
CA ILE A 319 -58.28 18.31 -20.29
C ILE A 319 -58.17 19.27 -19.09
N ALA A 320 -57.07 20.02 -18.96
CA ALA A 320 -56.92 21.02 -17.89
C ALA A 320 -55.96 22.15 -18.29
N LYS A 321 -56.19 23.35 -17.75
CA LYS A 321 -55.30 24.51 -17.91
C LYS A 321 -55.08 25.17 -16.56
N GLY A 322 -53.84 25.24 -16.11
CA GLY A 322 -53.54 25.76 -14.79
C GLY A 322 -52.07 26.12 -14.62
N TRP A 323 -51.74 26.53 -13.41
CA TRP A 323 -50.39 26.98 -13.09
C TRP A 323 -49.53 25.82 -12.59
N SER A 324 -48.31 25.77 -13.11
CA SER A 324 -47.24 24.95 -12.60
C SER A 324 -46.21 25.79 -11.85
N ILE A 325 -45.67 25.25 -10.76
CA ILE A 325 -44.45 25.76 -10.14
C ILE A 325 -43.39 24.68 -10.30
N HIS A 326 -42.24 25.03 -10.86
CA HIS A 326 -41.15 24.08 -11.05
C HIS A 326 -39.79 24.76 -10.91
N GLU A 327 -38.77 23.96 -10.61
CA GLU A 327 -37.41 24.40 -10.44
C GLU A 327 -36.42 23.42 -11.06
N ASN A 328 -35.27 23.97 -11.42
CA ASN A 328 -34.10 23.21 -11.85
C ASN A 328 -32.90 23.68 -11.02
N VAL A 329 -32.25 22.75 -10.32
CA VAL A 329 -31.12 23.00 -9.45
C VAL A 329 -29.91 22.23 -9.98
N ASN A 330 -28.87 22.97 -10.36
CA ASN A 330 -27.62 22.42 -10.88
C ASN A 330 -26.55 22.48 -9.78
N PHE A 331 -26.10 21.30 -9.36
CA PHE A 331 -25.10 21.12 -8.31
C PHE A 331 -23.66 21.20 -8.83
N LYS A 332 -23.45 21.18 -10.15
CA LYS A 332 -22.14 21.37 -10.78
C LYS A 332 -22.01 22.80 -11.30
N SER A 333 -21.28 23.64 -10.57
CA SER A 333 -20.98 24.99 -11.05
C SER A 333 -20.05 24.92 -12.27
N GLU A 334 -20.47 25.52 -13.39
CA GLU A 334 -19.65 25.68 -14.61
C GLU A 334 -18.65 26.85 -14.49
N ILE A 335 -18.32 27.31 -13.28
CA ILE A 335 -17.30 28.35 -13.13
C ILE A 335 -15.94 27.71 -13.43
N LYS A 336 -15.53 27.81 -14.71
CA LYS A 336 -14.18 27.50 -15.19
C LYS A 336 -13.19 28.31 -14.37
N ASN A 337 -12.61 27.70 -13.35
CA ASN A 337 -11.61 28.31 -12.48
C ASN A 337 -10.25 28.42 -13.22
N HIS A 338 -10.22 29.25 -14.27
CA HIS A 338 -9.06 29.47 -15.12
C HIS A 338 -7.87 30.02 -14.33
N PHE A 339 -8.14 30.85 -13.32
CA PHE A 339 -7.12 31.40 -12.43
C PHE A 339 -6.41 30.29 -11.64
N GLY A 340 -7.17 29.34 -11.08
CA GLY A 340 -6.61 28.18 -10.39
C GLY A 340 -5.69 27.36 -11.28
N LYS A 341 -6.10 27.09 -12.53
CA LYS A 341 -5.29 26.36 -13.52
C LYS A 341 -4.00 27.10 -13.89
N MET A 342 -4.07 28.41 -14.10
CA MET A 342 -2.90 29.23 -14.42
C MET A 342 -1.90 29.29 -13.27
N PHE A 343 -2.40 29.52 -12.04
CA PHE A 343 -1.55 29.53 -10.85
C PHE A 343 -0.88 28.18 -10.61
N TYR A 344 -1.63 27.09 -10.80
CA TYR A 344 -1.10 25.72 -10.71
C TYR A 344 0.00 25.48 -11.74
N GLY A 345 -0.22 25.86 -13.00
CA GLY A 345 0.80 25.78 -14.05
C GLY A 345 2.05 26.60 -13.71
N PHE A 346 1.89 27.82 -13.21
CA PHE A 346 2.99 28.70 -12.77
C PHE A 346 3.80 28.08 -11.61
N LEU A 347 3.12 27.46 -10.64
CA LEU A 347 3.73 26.81 -9.49
C LEU A 347 4.75 25.74 -9.93
N PHE A 348 4.36 24.85 -10.85
CA PHE A 348 5.20 23.71 -11.25
C PHE A 348 6.21 24.04 -12.34
N THR A 349 5.92 25.00 -13.22
CA THR A 349 6.82 25.34 -14.35
C THR A 349 7.83 26.44 -14.02
N ILE A 350 7.54 27.31 -13.03
CA ILE A 350 8.39 28.45 -12.69
C ILE A 350 8.77 28.45 -11.21
N LEU A 351 7.79 28.48 -10.30
CA LEU A 351 8.07 28.70 -8.87
C LEU A 351 8.90 27.56 -8.25
N ILE A 352 8.48 26.30 -8.43
CA ILE A 352 9.20 25.14 -7.91
C ILE A 352 10.61 25.05 -8.50
N PRO A 353 10.83 25.12 -9.83
CA PRO A 353 12.18 25.14 -10.39
C PRO A 353 13.08 26.24 -9.82
N LEU A 354 12.57 27.46 -9.66
CA LEU A 354 13.33 28.56 -9.05
C LEU A 354 13.68 28.27 -7.58
N LEU A 355 12.74 27.71 -6.82
CA LEU A 355 12.99 27.29 -5.43
C LEU A 355 14.03 26.18 -5.34
N LEU A 356 14.02 25.19 -6.24
CA LEU A 356 15.01 24.12 -6.28
C LEU A 356 16.41 24.67 -6.61
N ILE A 357 16.52 25.60 -7.56
CA ILE A 357 17.78 26.28 -7.90
C ILE A 357 18.29 27.10 -6.71
N PHE A 358 17.41 27.88 -6.07
CA PHE A 358 17.75 28.66 -4.89
C PHE A 358 18.21 27.77 -3.73
N TRP A 359 17.47 26.68 -3.47
CA TRP A 359 17.79 25.70 -2.43
C TRP A 359 19.17 25.09 -2.68
N SER A 360 19.41 24.57 -3.89
CA SER A 360 20.71 24.01 -4.29
C SER A 360 21.85 25.00 -4.08
N LYS A 361 21.67 26.27 -4.47
CA LYS A 361 22.70 27.30 -4.30
C LYS A 361 23.00 27.58 -2.83
N GLN A 362 21.98 27.57 -1.98
CA GLN A 362 22.14 27.84 -0.55
C GLN A 362 22.79 26.67 0.20
N THR A 363 22.54 25.43 -0.22
CA THR A 363 23.07 24.21 0.42
C THR A 363 24.36 23.68 -0.22
N GLU A 364 24.85 24.29 -1.30
CA GLU A 364 26.04 23.85 -2.04
C GLU A 364 27.27 23.62 -1.15
N LYS A 365 27.52 24.52 -0.19
CA LYS A 365 28.68 24.42 0.71
C LYS A 365 28.56 23.30 1.76
N LEU A 366 27.36 22.75 1.96
CA LEU A 366 27.13 21.69 2.94
C LEU A 366 27.47 20.30 2.38
N ILE A 367 27.48 20.14 1.05
CA ILE A 367 27.73 18.86 0.39
C ILE A 367 29.18 18.80 -0.08
N VAL A 368 29.95 17.89 0.52
CA VAL A 368 31.39 17.75 0.25
C VAL A 368 31.67 16.81 -0.92
N LEU A 369 30.78 15.85 -1.18
CA LEU A 369 30.93 14.84 -2.23
C LEU A 369 31.09 15.47 -3.61
N SER A 370 32.11 15.05 -4.35
CA SER A 370 32.27 15.38 -5.76
C SER A 370 31.15 14.77 -6.59
N ILE A 371 30.93 15.31 -7.79
CA ILE A 371 30.01 14.72 -8.75
C ILE A 371 30.82 13.78 -9.64
N PRO A 372 30.27 12.65 -10.09
CA PRO A 372 30.93 11.76 -11.06
C PRO A 372 31.03 12.44 -12.43
N THR A 373 31.98 13.36 -12.61
CA THR A 373 32.12 14.23 -13.80
C THR A 373 33.52 14.25 -14.42
N THR A 374 34.30 13.17 -14.32
CA THR A 374 35.49 13.02 -15.16
C THR A 374 35.07 12.84 -16.64
N ASN A 375 34.77 13.95 -17.32
CA ASN A 375 34.35 14.13 -18.72
C ASN A 375 32.95 13.61 -19.14
N SER A 376 31.88 14.40 -18.96
CA SER A 376 30.76 14.32 -19.93
C SER A 376 29.71 15.44 -19.84
N ILE A 377 30.07 16.65 -20.28
CA ILE A 377 29.06 17.64 -20.72
C ILE A 377 28.06 16.97 -21.69
N VAL A 378 28.55 16.09 -22.57
CA VAL A 378 27.72 15.32 -23.51
C VAL A 378 26.68 14.45 -22.81
N VAL A 379 27.03 13.70 -21.75
CA VAL A 379 26.06 12.85 -21.02
C VAL A 379 25.03 13.71 -20.31
N SER A 380 25.44 14.81 -19.68
CA SER A 380 24.50 15.74 -19.04
C SER A 380 23.50 16.32 -20.05
N LEU A 381 23.96 16.67 -21.26
CA LEU A 381 23.10 17.15 -22.35
C LEU A 381 22.17 16.06 -22.87
N LEU A 382 22.64 14.82 -23.01
CA LEU A 382 21.82 13.68 -23.42
C LEU A 382 20.72 13.37 -22.41
N ILE A 383 21.04 13.38 -21.11
CA ILE A 383 20.07 13.17 -20.02
C ILE A 383 19.00 14.27 -20.06
N ASN A 384 19.41 15.54 -20.16
CA ASN A 384 18.48 16.67 -20.24
C ASN A 384 17.60 16.60 -21.50
N PHE A 385 18.20 16.31 -22.66
CA PHE A 385 17.48 16.17 -23.93
C PHE A 385 16.42 15.07 -23.86
N PHE A 386 16.79 13.89 -23.33
CA PHE A 386 15.87 12.79 -23.14
C PHE A 386 14.74 13.14 -22.16
N GLY A 387 15.06 13.81 -21.05
CA GLY A 387 14.06 14.30 -20.09
C GLY A 387 13.06 15.29 -20.70
N ILE A 388 13.55 16.24 -21.53
CA ILE A 388 12.70 17.22 -22.23
C ILE A 388 11.77 16.51 -23.22
N ILE A 389 12.30 15.61 -24.04
CA ILE A 389 11.51 14.81 -24.99
C ILE A 389 10.41 14.06 -24.23
N LEU A 390 10.77 13.39 -23.13
CA LEU A 390 9.82 12.58 -22.38
C LEU A 390 8.66 13.43 -21.83
N ILE A 391 8.94 14.62 -21.30
CA ILE A 391 7.91 15.56 -20.84
C ILE A 391 7.03 16.02 -22.01
N VAL A 392 7.64 16.52 -23.09
CA VAL A 392 6.91 17.11 -24.22
C VAL A 392 5.97 16.09 -24.86
N PHE A 393 6.46 14.89 -25.18
CA PHE A 393 5.62 13.84 -25.77
C PHE A 393 4.50 13.39 -24.83
N ALA A 394 4.80 13.22 -23.53
CA ALA A 394 3.78 12.87 -22.55
C ALA A 394 2.70 13.96 -22.38
N MET A 395 3.08 15.24 -22.44
CA MET A 395 2.13 16.35 -22.39
C MET A 395 1.25 16.39 -23.65
N LEU A 396 1.82 16.16 -24.83
CA LEU A 396 1.07 16.11 -26.09
C LEU A 396 0.07 14.96 -26.09
N GLU A 397 0.46 13.77 -25.62
CA GLU A 397 -0.45 12.62 -25.51
C GLU A 397 -1.59 12.87 -24.53
N LEU A 398 -1.33 13.47 -23.36
CA LEU A 398 -2.39 13.86 -22.42
C LEU A 398 -3.36 14.87 -23.02
N TRP A 399 -2.84 15.86 -23.76
CA TRP A 399 -3.69 16.87 -24.40
C TRP A 399 -4.57 16.25 -25.48
N PHE A 400 -3.99 15.50 -26.41
CA PHE A 400 -4.72 15.00 -27.58
C PHE A 400 -5.58 13.75 -27.30
N GLN A 401 -5.19 12.91 -26.34
CA GLN A 401 -5.91 11.66 -26.05
C GLN A 401 -6.67 11.69 -24.72
N GLY A 402 -6.16 12.43 -23.74
CA GLY A 402 -6.75 12.54 -22.40
C GLY A 402 -7.78 13.66 -22.25
N ASP A 403 -7.94 14.51 -23.26
CA ASP A 403 -8.79 15.72 -23.26
C ASP A 403 -8.55 16.63 -22.03
N GLY A 404 -7.29 16.76 -21.60
CA GLY A 404 -6.92 17.50 -20.40
C GLY A 404 -5.49 18.00 -20.37
N LEU A 405 -5.22 18.93 -19.46
CA LEU A 405 -3.86 19.42 -19.19
C LEU A 405 -3.13 18.45 -18.25
N PRO A 406 -1.78 18.42 -18.28
CA PRO A 406 -0.95 17.62 -17.38
C PRO A 406 -0.94 18.20 -15.96
N MET A 407 -2.11 18.26 -15.32
CA MET A 407 -2.30 18.83 -13.99
C MET A 407 -3.06 17.82 -13.13
N ASN A 408 -2.39 17.20 -12.17
CA ASN A 408 -3.02 16.28 -11.21
C ASN A 408 -4.17 16.91 -10.38
N ALA A 409 -4.15 18.24 -10.16
CA ALA A 409 -5.29 18.96 -9.54
C ALA A 409 -6.48 19.17 -10.49
N TYR A 410 -6.25 19.07 -11.81
CA TYR A 410 -7.26 19.21 -12.87
C TYR A 410 -7.08 18.08 -13.89
N PRO A 411 -7.27 16.83 -13.45
CA PRO A 411 -6.80 15.69 -14.20
C PRO A 411 -7.56 15.49 -15.51
N PRO A 412 -6.95 14.80 -16.50
CA PRO A 412 -7.60 14.47 -17.76
C PRO A 412 -8.87 13.63 -17.54
N SER A 413 -9.83 13.81 -18.44
CA SER A 413 -11.14 13.14 -18.39
C SER A 413 -11.07 11.69 -18.86
N LYS A 414 -10.08 11.37 -19.70
CA LYS A 414 -9.85 10.02 -20.25
C LYS A 414 -8.49 9.48 -19.84
N LEU A 415 -8.43 8.16 -19.68
CA LEU A 415 -7.18 7.45 -19.39
C LEU A 415 -6.34 7.32 -20.67
N VAL A 416 -5.07 7.75 -20.61
CA VAL A 416 -4.13 7.66 -21.73
C VAL A 416 -3.23 6.44 -21.55
N MET A 417 -3.24 5.55 -22.54
CA MET A 417 -2.57 4.23 -22.50
C MET A 417 -1.62 4.01 -23.68
N THR A 418 -1.50 4.96 -24.60
CA THR A 418 -0.69 4.78 -25.81
C THR A 418 0.65 5.51 -25.71
N GLY A 419 1.49 5.37 -26.74
CA GLY A 419 2.73 6.12 -26.87
C GLY A 419 3.69 5.99 -25.69
N VAL A 420 4.10 7.11 -25.09
CA VAL A 420 5.03 7.12 -23.95
C VAL A 420 4.38 6.51 -22.69
N TYR A 421 3.07 6.70 -22.51
CA TYR A 421 2.29 6.10 -21.40
C TYR A 421 2.13 4.58 -21.52
N LYS A 422 2.48 3.99 -22.68
CA LYS A 422 2.62 2.54 -22.81
C LYS A 422 3.88 2.01 -22.10
N ILE A 423 4.94 2.81 -22.05
CA ILE A 423 6.25 2.40 -21.50
C ILE A 423 6.35 2.79 -20.03
N PHE A 424 6.02 4.03 -19.70
CA PHE A 424 6.13 4.60 -18.35
C PHE A 424 4.77 5.00 -17.82
N SER A 425 4.49 4.73 -16.56
CA SER A 425 3.21 5.15 -15.94
C SER A 425 3.19 6.66 -15.69
N HIS A 426 4.38 7.25 -15.45
CA HIS A 426 4.55 8.62 -14.97
C HIS A 426 5.70 9.37 -15.71
N PRO A 427 5.67 9.46 -17.05
CA PRO A 427 6.78 9.96 -17.87
C PRO A 427 7.16 11.42 -17.59
N ILE A 428 6.20 12.29 -17.24
CA ILE A 428 6.47 13.70 -16.95
C ILE A 428 7.36 13.84 -15.71
N TYR A 429 7.06 13.12 -14.62
CA TYR A 429 7.85 13.16 -13.39
C TYR A 429 9.23 12.51 -13.55
N ILE A 430 9.32 11.44 -14.36
CA ILE A 430 10.60 10.83 -14.74
C ILE A 430 11.45 11.85 -15.51
N GLY A 431 10.87 12.50 -16.52
CA GLY A 431 11.56 13.51 -17.32
C GLY A 431 12.00 14.71 -16.47
N SER A 432 11.17 15.17 -15.53
CA SER A 432 11.50 16.24 -14.59
C SER A 432 12.70 15.87 -13.71
N SER A 433 12.73 14.64 -13.19
CA SER A 433 13.86 14.13 -12.41
C SER A 433 15.14 14.08 -13.23
N LEU A 434 15.07 13.57 -14.46
CA LEU A 434 16.21 13.50 -15.37
C LEU A 434 16.78 14.88 -15.68
N ILE A 435 15.92 15.87 -15.95
CA ILE A 435 16.36 17.25 -16.17
C ILE A 435 17.04 17.81 -14.92
N CYS A 436 16.51 17.53 -13.72
CA CYS A 436 17.11 18.02 -12.46
C CYS A 436 18.52 17.43 -12.24
N PHE A 437 18.69 16.12 -12.43
CA PHE A 437 20.00 15.46 -12.38
C PHE A 437 20.94 15.96 -13.49
N GLY A 438 20.47 16.03 -14.72
CA GLY A 438 21.26 16.46 -15.87
C GLY A 438 21.75 17.90 -15.76
N LEU A 439 20.90 18.83 -15.31
CA LEU A 439 21.30 20.22 -15.03
C LEU A 439 22.28 20.31 -13.87
N SER A 440 22.06 19.52 -12.81
CA SER A 440 22.99 19.47 -11.67
C SER A 440 24.38 18.98 -12.08
N MET A 441 24.45 17.98 -12.97
CA MET A 441 25.71 17.52 -13.56
C MET A 441 26.34 18.59 -14.45
N TYR A 442 25.55 19.24 -15.32
CA TYR A 442 26.05 20.25 -16.26
C TYR A 442 26.68 21.46 -15.56
N TYR A 443 26.05 21.95 -14.49
CA TYR A 443 26.55 23.06 -13.68
C TYR A 443 27.51 22.65 -12.57
N GLU A 444 27.87 21.36 -12.49
CA GLU A 444 28.69 20.79 -11.43
C GLU A 444 28.19 21.13 -10.00
N SER A 445 26.88 21.16 -9.82
CA SER A 445 26.22 21.47 -8.54
C SER A 445 26.15 20.23 -7.64
N LYS A 446 26.98 20.20 -6.58
CA LYS A 446 27.07 19.05 -5.67
C LYS A 446 25.78 18.87 -4.90
N SER A 447 25.21 19.97 -4.42
CA SER A 447 23.93 19.94 -3.73
C SER A 447 22.78 19.64 -4.68
N GLY A 448 22.83 20.11 -5.93
CA GLY A 448 21.82 19.80 -6.92
C GLY A 448 21.73 18.30 -7.16
N PHE A 449 22.89 17.67 -7.35
CA PHE A 449 22.99 16.26 -7.72
C PHE A 449 22.74 15.30 -6.54
N TRP A 450 23.40 15.50 -5.39
CA TRP A 450 23.35 14.55 -4.27
C TRP A 450 22.20 14.78 -3.29
N PHE A 451 21.58 15.97 -3.29
CA PHE A 451 20.60 16.35 -2.28
C PHE A 451 19.26 16.77 -2.87
N VAL A 452 19.23 17.79 -3.74
CA VAL A 452 17.98 18.36 -4.25
C VAL A 452 17.28 17.43 -5.25
N SER A 453 18.00 16.90 -6.25
CA SER A 453 17.40 16.02 -7.27
C SER A 453 16.81 14.73 -6.68
N PRO A 454 17.49 14.00 -5.78
CA PRO A 454 16.91 12.83 -5.12
C PRO A 454 15.65 13.16 -4.31
N LEU A 455 15.65 14.27 -3.56
CA LEU A 455 14.49 14.69 -2.78
C LEU A 455 13.30 15.11 -3.66
N LEU A 456 13.56 15.74 -4.80
CA LEU A 456 12.54 16.01 -5.80
C LEU A 456 11.93 14.71 -6.35
N THR A 457 12.77 13.74 -6.74
CA THR A 457 12.30 12.43 -7.21
C THR A 457 11.47 11.70 -6.15
N LEU A 458 11.91 11.72 -4.89
CA LEU A 458 11.14 11.16 -3.76
C LEU A 458 9.80 11.89 -3.55
N SER A 459 9.78 13.21 -3.74
CA SER A 459 8.54 14.00 -3.66
C SER A 459 7.57 13.61 -4.77
N TRP A 460 8.05 13.36 -5.99
CA TRP A 460 7.23 12.83 -7.08
C TRP A 460 6.69 11.43 -6.77
N ILE A 461 7.52 10.53 -6.25
CA ILE A 461 7.10 9.20 -5.83
C ILE A 461 6.00 9.31 -4.76
N SER A 462 6.18 10.19 -3.76
CA SER A 462 5.20 10.44 -2.71
C SER A 462 3.88 10.98 -3.26
N LEU A 463 3.92 11.90 -4.22
CA LEU A 463 2.73 12.45 -4.87
C LEU A 463 1.99 11.37 -5.68
N VAL A 464 2.73 10.56 -6.44
CA VAL A 464 2.18 9.50 -7.27
C VAL A 464 1.51 8.42 -6.44
N TYR A 465 2.20 7.87 -5.44
CA TYR A 465 1.66 6.77 -4.63
C TYR A 465 0.68 7.26 -3.55
N GLY A 466 0.85 8.47 -3.04
CA GLY A 466 0.01 9.03 -1.99
C GLY A 466 -1.28 9.69 -2.49
N TYR A 467 -1.33 10.10 -3.75
CA TYR A 467 -2.48 10.82 -4.32
C TYR A 467 -2.87 10.32 -5.71
N GLU A 468 -1.98 10.44 -6.70
CA GLU A 468 -2.37 10.29 -8.12
C GLU A 468 -2.83 8.87 -8.49
N ASN A 469 -2.15 7.84 -7.99
CA ASN A 469 -2.55 6.45 -8.23
C ASN A 469 -3.89 6.10 -7.58
N GLU A 470 -4.16 6.62 -6.38
CA GLU A 470 -5.44 6.38 -5.70
C GLU A 470 -6.59 7.12 -6.40
N ASP A 471 -6.35 8.35 -6.85
CA ASP A 471 -7.31 9.11 -7.67
C ASP A 471 -7.60 8.40 -9.01
N LEU A 472 -6.56 7.95 -9.73
CA LEU A 472 -6.75 7.21 -10.99
C LEU A 472 -7.52 5.89 -10.79
N LYS A 473 -7.24 5.14 -9.72
CA LYS A 473 -8.02 3.94 -9.35
C LYS A 473 -9.49 4.28 -9.08
N GLN A 474 -9.76 5.40 -8.41
CA GLN A 474 -11.13 5.81 -8.08
C GLN A 474 -11.91 6.24 -9.32
N ARG A 475 -11.29 7.02 -10.22
CA ARG A 475 -11.94 7.54 -11.43
C ARG A 475 -12.11 6.47 -12.52
N PHE A 476 -11.14 5.59 -12.71
CA PHE A 476 -11.11 4.63 -13.81
C PHE A 476 -11.23 3.17 -13.35
N ARG A 477 -12.05 2.85 -12.34
CA ARG A 477 -12.13 1.52 -11.70
C ARG A 477 -12.20 0.31 -12.65
N GLN A 478 -12.82 0.45 -13.83
CA GLN A 478 -12.94 -0.62 -14.83
C GLN A 478 -11.78 -0.65 -15.84
N GLU A 479 -11.09 0.47 -16.07
CA GLU A 479 -10.03 0.63 -17.09
C GLU A 479 -8.61 0.66 -16.49
N TYR A 480 -8.48 0.95 -15.19
CA TYR A 480 -7.21 1.10 -14.47
C TYR A 480 -6.44 -0.23 -14.27
N THR A 481 -6.92 -1.34 -14.84
CA THR A 481 -6.13 -2.57 -14.94
C THR A 481 -5.00 -2.48 -15.96
N TRP A 482 -4.86 -1.35 -16.67
CA TRP A 482 -3.80 -1.10 -17.63
C TRP A 482 -2.40 -1.22 -17.02
N LYS A 483 -1.50 -1.91 -17.73
CA LYS A 483 -0.11 -2.13 -17.32
C LYS A 483 0.83 -1.61 -18.38
N THR A 484 1.85 -0.89 -17.92
CA THR A 484 2.94 -0.43 -18.75
C THR A 484 3.93 -1.55 -19.04
N LEU A 485 4.73 -1.37 -20.09
CA LEU A 485 5.76 -2.32 -20.53
C LEU A 485 6.78 -2.61 -19.41
N LEU A 486 7.07 -1.62 -18.56
CA LEU A 486 8.05 -1.68 -17.48
C LEU A 486 7.38 -1.81 -16.11
N ASN A 487 6.46 -2.76 -15.97
CA ASN A 487 5.79 -3.04 -14.70
C ASN A 487 6.22 -4.40 -14.14
N ILE A 488 6.08 -4.57 -12.82
CA ILE A 488 6.28 -5.87 -12.18
C ILE A 488 5.18 -6.82 -12.68
N PRO A 489 5.52 -7.98 -13.28
CA PRO A 489 4.53 -8.90 -13.83
C PRO A 489 3.54 -9.41 -12.78
N GLU A 490 2.42 -9.94 -13.25
CA GLU A 490 1.41 -10.56 -12.39
C GLU A 490 1.86 -11.89 -11.82
N ASN A 491 1.32 -12.25 -10.65
CA ASN A 491 1.55 -13.54 -10.03
C ASN A 491 0.67 -14.63 -10.65
N VAL A 492 0.87 -14.91 -11.94
CA VAL A 492 0.11 -15.92 -12.70
C VAL A 492 1.05 -16.88 -13.42
N LYS A 493 0.62 -18.14 -13.52
CA LYS A 493 1.34 -19.21 -14.25
C LYS A 493 1.08 -19.15 -15.76
N MET A 494 1.19 -17.96 -16.35
CA MET A 494 1.13 -17.76 -17.80
C MET A 494 2.54 -17.60 -18.34
N LYS A 495 2.75 -17.95 -19.62
CA LYS A 495 4.04 -17.78 -20.29
C LYS A 495 4.46 -16.29 -20.25
N CYS A 496 5.73 -16.03 -19.95
CA CYS A 496 6.24 -14.66 -19.95
C CYS A 496 6.38 -14.12 -21.37
N GLU A 497 6.22 -12.80 -21.51
CA GLU A 497 6.40 -12.05 -22.75
C GLU A 497 7.77 -11.37 -22.78
N TYR A 498 8.22 -10.92 -23.95
CA TYR A 498 9.48 -10.17 -24.08
C TYR A 498 9.49 -8.89 -23.23
N ALA A 499 8.34 -8.26 -23.02
CA ALA A 499 8.20 -7.11 -22.14
C ALA A 499 8.54 -7.45 -20.67
N ASP A 500 8.13 -8.64 -20.21
CA ASP A 500 8.43 -9.11 -18.85
C ASP A 500 9.94 -9.31 -18.66
N ILE A 501 10.64 -9.82 -19.68
CA ILE A 501 12.11 -9.98 -19.67
C ILE A 501 12.80 -8.61 -19.66
N ILE A 502 12.38 -7.68 -20.52
CA ILE A 502 12.92 -6.31 -20.55
C ILE A 502 12.73 -5.63 -19.18
N SER A 503 11.60 -5.88 -18.51
CA SER A 503 11.33 -5.34 -17.18
C SER A 503 12.38 -5.75 -16.14
N ILE A 504 12.97 -6.96 -16.24
CA ILE A 504 14.08 -7.37 -15.36
C ILE A 504 15.30 -6.45 -15.57
N TYR A 505 15.72 -6.26 -16.82
CA TYR A 505 16.91 -5.43 -17.10
C TYR A 505 16.70 -3.99 -16.62
N CYS A 506 15.50 -3.43 -16.84
CA CYS A 506 15.19 -2.06 -16.46
C CYS A 506 14.92 -1.86 -14.96
N LEU A 507 14.26 -2.80 -14.28
CA LEU A 507 13.86 -2.66 -12.88
C LEU A 507 14.88 -3.23 -11.91
N VAL A 508 15.73 -4.17 -12.34
CA VAL A 508 16.68 -4.87 -11.47
C VAL A 508 18.11 -4.52 -11.81
N PHE A 509 18.58 -4.93 -12.99
CA PHE A 509 20.01 -4.83 -13.31
C PHE A 509 20.49 -3.39 -13.49
N LEU A 510 19.70 -2.54 -14.15
CA LEU A 510 20.04 -1.13 -14.33
C LEU A 510 20.10 -0.37 -12.99
N PRO A 511 19.11 -0.45 -12.08
CA PRO A 511 19.20 0.15 -10.76
C PRO A 511 20.35 -0.41 -9.93
N TRP A 512 20.54 -1.74 -9.89
CA TRP A 512 21.67 -2.36 -9.19
C TRP A 512 23.01 -1.78 -9.68
N PHE A 513 23.20 -1.71 -11.00
CA PHE A 513 24.42 -1.15 -11.60
C PHE A 513 24.62 0.31 -11.20
N ILE A 514 23.59 1.16 -11.31
CA ILE A 514 23.67 2.58 -10.92
C ILE A 514 24.06 2.72 -9.44
N PHE A 515 23.41 1.98 -8.53
CA PHE A 515 23.73 2.05 -7.10
C PHE A 515 25.13 1.52 -6.78
N TYR A 516 25.56 0.45 -7.46
CA TYR A 516 26.90 -0.11 -7.31
C TYR A 516 27.98 0.90 -7.73
N GLU A 517 27.82 1.53 -8.90
CA GLU A 517 28.72 2.58 -9.40
C GLU A 517 28.76 3.81 -8.48
N ILE A 518 27.62 4.19 -7.90
CA ILE A 518 27.56 5.27 -6.89
C ILE A 518 28.39 4.91 -5.65
N LEU A 519 28.28 3.68 -5.14
CA LEU A 519 29.08 3.24 -3.99
C LEU A 519 30.57 3.21 -4.31
N LEU A 520 30.94 2.69 -5.49
CA LEU A 520 32.32 2.70 -5.97
C LEU A 520 32.87 4.13 -6.03
N PHE A 521 32.08 5.06 -6.56
CA PHE A 521 32.43 6.46 -6.68
C PHE A 521 32.59 7.16 -5.32
N ILE A 522 31.70 6.89 -4.36
CA ILE A 522 31.81 7.41 -2.98
C ILE A 522 33.10 6.89 -2.32
N GLY A 523 33.45 5.63 -2.59
CA GLY A 523 34.64 4.98 -2.06
C GLY A 523 34.50 4.56 -0.59
N PRO A 524 35.50 3.84 -0.05
CA PRO A 524 35.46 3.33 1.31
C PRO A 524 35.59 4.48 2.35
N PRO A 525 34.94 4.36 3.53
CA PRO A 525 35.07 5.34 4.60
C PRO A 525 36.48 5.40 5.19
N SER A 526 36.85 6.54 5.77
CA SER A 526 38.19 6.77 6.34
C SER A 526 38.56 5.79 7.47
N TYR A 527 37.56 5.26 8.19
CA TYR A 527 37.73 4.24 9.24
C TYR A 527 37.31 2.86 8.74
N SER A 528 37.87 2.41 7.62
CA SER A 528 37.55 1.10 7.04
C SER A 528 38.17 -0.06 7.82
N ILE A 529 37.41 -1.14 7.95
CA ILE A 529 37.80 -2.38 8.62
C ILE A 529 37.93 -3.45 7.56
N SER A 530 39.13 -4.02 7.42
CA SER A 530 39.35 -5.12 6.49
C SER A 530 38.62 -6.37 6.95
N THR A 531 37.90 -7.02 6.04
CA THR A 531 37.18 -8.27 6.29
C THR A 531 38.05 -9.52 6.16
N TYR A 532 39.31 -9.38 5.71
CA TYR A 532 40.25 -10.49 5.64
C TYR A 532 40.69 -10.99 7.01
N PHE A 533 40.63 -12.30 7.21
CA PHE A 533 41.32 -12.94 8.32
C PHE A 533 42.84 -12.97 8.06
N ILE A 534 43.63 -12.97 9.15
CA ILE A 534 45.10 -12.93 9.10
C ILE A 534 45.70 -14.05 8.22
N PHE A 535 45.08 -15.23 8.21
CA PHE A 535 45.56 -16.36 7.40
C PHE A 535 45.22 -16.21 5.91
N GLU A 536 44.19 -15.44 5.55
CA GLU A 536 43.78 -15.28 4.15
C GLU A 536 44.82 -14.54 3.34
N ASN A 537 45.60 -13.64 3.97
CA ASN A 537 46.71 -12.95 3.34
C ASN A 537 47.78 -13.89 2.77
N ASN A 538 47.86 -15.12 3.29
CA ASN A 538 48.81 -16.14 2.82
C ASN A 538 48.26 -16.97 1.64
N ILE A 539 46.98 -16.85 1.29
CA ILE A 539 46.39 -17.54 0.14
C ILE A 539 46.78 -16.76 -1.12
N PRO A 540 47.62 -17.33 -2.02
CA PRO A 540 48.03 -16.66 -3.24
C PRO A 540 46.86 -16.52 -4.21
N VAL A 541 46.93 -15.50 -5.07
CA VAL A 541 45.98 -15.35 -6.18
C VAL A 541 46.16 -16.51 -7.16
N ILE A 542 45.08 -17.19 -7.50
CA ILE A 542 45.04 -18.33 -8.41
C ILE A 542 44.38 -17.90 -9.72
N GLU A 543 45.20 -17.48 -10.68
CA GLU A 543 44.76 -16.82 -11.92
C GLU A 543 43.72 -17.62 -12.73
N TRP A 544 43.84 -18.94 -12.82
CA TRP A 544 42.90 -19.75 -13.63
C TRP A 544 41.47 -19.80 -13.06
N THR A 545 41.30 -19.50 -11.77
CA THR A 545 39.97 -19.46 -11.13
C THR A 545 39.15 -18.25 -11.55
N GLU A 546 39.78 -17.28 -12.22
CA GLU A 546 39.13 -16.16 -12.88
C GLU A 546 38.01 -16.60 -13.82
N LEU A 547 38.18 -17.75 -14.50
CA LEU A 547 37.14 -18.31 -15.37
C LEU A 547 35.81 -18.51 -14.65
N PHE A 548 35.85 -18.97 -13.40
CA PHE A 548 34.65 -19.14 -12.58
C PHE A 548 34.18 -17.84 -11.96
N TYR A 549 35.08 -16.89 -11.71
CA TYR A 549 34.70 -15.56 -11.24
C TYR A 549 33.86 -14.83 -12.30
N LEU A 550 34.37 -14.77 -13.54
CA LEU A 550 33.69 -14.21 -14.70
C LEU A 550 32.40 -14.93 -15.07
N LEU A 551 32.29 -16.23 -14.75
CA LEU A 551 31.07 -17.00 -14.99
C LEU A 551 29.84 -16.38 -14.32
N THR A 552 30.02 -15.63 -13.23
CA THR A 552 28.93 -14.95 -12.53
C THR A 552 28.10 -14.07 -13.46
N TYR A 553 28.72 -13.30 -14.36
CA TYR A 553 28.01 -12.37 -15.24
C TYR A 553 27.04 -13.09 -16.20
N PRO A 554 27.47 -14.02 -17.08
CA PRO A 554 26.54 -14.74 -17.94
C PRO A 554 25.58 -15.62 -17.14
N TYR A 555 26.00 -16.15 -15.98
CA TYR A 555 25.14 -16.97 -15.11
C TYR A 555 23.96 -16.19 -14.54
N VAL A 556 24.11 -14.89 -14.30
CA VAL A 556 23.04 -14.02 -13.79
C VAL A 556 22.31 -13.33 -14.93
N LEU A 557 23.03 -12.78 -15.90
CA LEU A 557 22.47 -11.97 -16.99
C LEU A 557 21.67 -12.77 -18.01
N PHE A 558 21.92 -14.09 -18.17
CA PHE A 558 21.14 -14.92 -19.09
C PHE A 558 19.97 -15.67 -18.44
N LEU A 559 19.90 -15.71 -17.11
CA LEU A 559 18.76 -16.30 -16.39
C LEU A 559 17.39 -15.76 -16.85
N PRO A 560 17.18 -14.45 -17.11
CA PRO A 560 15.89 -13.92 -17.55
C PRO A 560 15.33 -14.57 -18.82
N PHE A 561 16.20 -15.02 -19.74
CA PHE A 561 15.77 -15.69 -20.98
C PHE A 561 15.30 -17.13 -20.78
N ILE A 562 15.52 -17.67 -19.59
CA ILE A 562 15.22 -19.05 -19.23
C ILE A 562 13.95 -19.13 -18.40
N LEU A 563 13.58 -18.04 -17.71
CA LEU A 563 12.31 -17.94 -16.98
C LEU A 563 11.14 -18.17 -17.95
N GLU A 564 10.22 -19.07 -17.60
CA GLU A 564 9.15 -19.48 -18.50
C GLU A 564 7.84 -18.74 -18.23
N THR A 565 7.59 -18.36 -16.98
CA THR A 565 6.29 -17.84 -16.52
C THR A 565 6.37 -16.44 -15.92
N LYS A 566 5.27 -15.67 -16.03
CA LYS A 566 5.14 -14.34 -15.41
C LYS A 566 5.33 -14.38 -13.89
N GLN A 567 4.84 -15.45 -13.23
CA GLN A 567 5.09 -15.70 -11.82
C GLN A 567 6.60 -15.79 -11.50
N GLN A 568 7.37 -16.56 -12.28
CA GLN A 568 8.82 -16.68 -12.06
C GLN A 568 9.54 -15.35 -12.27
N VAL A 569 9.21 -14.62 -13.34
CA VAL A 569 9.76 -13.28 -13.60
C VAL A 569 9.45 -12.33 -12.45
N ARG A 570 8.19 -12.29 -11.99
CA ARG A 570 7.77 -11.48 -10.84
C ARG A 570 8.58 -11.80 -9.60
N CYS A 571 8.66 -13.08 -9.23
CA CYS A 571 9.43 -13.49 -8.05
C CYS A 571 10.89 -13.09 -8.21
N PHE A 572 11.51 -13.32 -9.38
CA PHE A 572 12.90 -12.98 -9.62
C PHE A 572 13.15 -11.48 -9.47
N ILE A 573 12.27 -10.63 -10.02
CA ILE A 573 12.37 -9.17 -9.85
C ILE A 573 12.36 -8.78 -8.38
N ILE A 574 11.40 -9.31 -7.61
CA ILE A 574 11.24 -8.93 -6.21
C ILE A 574 12.42 -9.43 -5.36
N ASP A 575 12.83 -10.69 -5.52
CA ASP A 575 13.96 -11.28 -4.79
C ASP A 575 15.25 -10.53 -5.09
N SER A 576 15.45 -10.17 -6.36
CA SER A 576 16.62 -9.42 -6.84
C SER A 576 16.64 -7.98 -6.35
N LEU A 577 15.48 -7.31 -6.30
CA LEU A 577 15.34 -5.98 -5.70
C LEU A 577 15.64 -6.01 -4.21
N MET A 578 15.22 -7.05 -3.49
CA MET A 578 15.56 -7.23 -2.08
C MET A 578 17.05 -7.52 -1.88
N ASN A 579 17.65 -8.37 -2.72
CA ASN A 579 19.08 -8.65 -2.71
C ASN A 579 19.89 -7.36 -2.89
N THR A 580 19.52 -6.57 -3.88
CA THR A 580 20.14 -5.27 -4.16
C THR A 580 19.94 -4.31 -3.00
N SER A 581 18.71 -4.13 -2.51
CA SER A 581 18.40 -3.14 -1.47
C SER A 581 19.12 -3.46 -0.16
N ILE A 582 19.09 -4.71 0.29
CA ILE A 582 19.76 -5.13 1.53
C ILE A 582 21.27 -5.11 1.34
N GLY A 583 21.79 -5.63 0.21
CA GLY A 583 23.22 -5.65 -0.08
C GLY A 583 23.83 -4.25 -0.14
N ILE A 584 23.23 -3.33 -0.91
CA ILE A 584 23.67 -1.93 -1.03
C ILE A 584 23.57 -1.22 0.32
N TYR A 585 22.49 -1.44 1.08
CA TYR A 585 22.34 -0.85 2.41
C TYR A 585 23.44 -1.29 3.39
N LEU A 586 23.77 -2.59 3.38
CA LEU A 586 24.86 -3.13 4.20
C LEU A 586 26.22 -2.58 3.77
N GLN A 587 26.49 -2.50 2.46
CA GLN A 587 27.71 -1.92 1.91
C GLN A 587 27.84 -0.42 2.24
N PHE A 588 26.72 0.31 2.27
CA PHE A 588 26.71 1.74 2.58
C PHE A 588 26.97 2.02 4.07
N ILE A 589 26.41 1.20 4.98
CA ILE A 589 26.46 1.44 6.43
C ILE A 589 27.67 0.81 7.09
N LEU A 590 28.04 -0.40 6.69
CA LEU A 590 29.12 -1.13 7.33
C LEU A 590 30.45 -0.65 6.75
N PRO A 591 31.43 -0.26 7.59
CA PRO A 591 32.72 0.24 7.12
C PRO A 591 33.64 -0.92 6.70
N PHE A 592 33.11 -1.95 6.03
CA PHE A 592 33.82 -3.17 5.69
C PHE A 592 34.44 -3.08 4.30
N VAL A 593 35.71 -3.46 4.19
CA VAL A 593 36.46 -3.41 2.93
C VAL A 593 37.22 -4.71 2.68
N ALA A 594 37.29 -5.09 1.41
CA ALA A 594 38.15 -6.17 0.95
C ALA A 594 39.12 -5.63 -0.12
N PRO A 595 40.28 -5.10 0.29
CA PRO A 595 41.29 -4.64 -0.67
C PRO A 595 41.79 -5.80 -1.52
N PRO A 596 41.67 -5.73 -2.87
CA PRO A 596 42.10 -6.83 -3.73
C PRO A 596 43.56 -7.18 -3.51
N LYS A 597 43.86 -8.48 -3.38
CA LYS A 597 45.23 -8.94 -3.11
C LYS A 597 46.17 -8.63 -4.27
N GLN A 598 47.32 -8.02 -3.98
CA GLN A 598 48.33 -7.73 -4.99
C GLN A 598 48.99 -9.02 -5.52
N PHE A 599 49.18 -9.10 -6.84
CA PHE A 599 49.92 -10.19 -7.50
C PHE A 599 50.50 -9.69 -8.83
N ILE A 600 51.45 -10.45 -9.40
CA ILE A 600 52.03 -10.18 -10.72
C ILE A 600 51.39 -11.19 -11.69
N PRO A 601 50.75 -10.75 -12.79
CA PRO A 601 50.05 -11.65 -13.71
C PRO A 601 51.07 -12.50 -14.47
N LYS A 602 50.82 -13.80 -14.57
CA LYS A 602 51.66 -14.74 -15.34
C LYS A 602 50.94 -15.33 -16.55
N THR A 603 49.63 -15.20 -16.60
CA THR A 603 48.75 -15.74 -17.64
C THR A 603 47.80 -14.66 -18.15
N ILE A 604 47.18 -14.91 -19.31
CA ILE A 604 46.14 -14.05 -19.89
C ILE A 604 44.97 -13.85 -18.91
N LEU A 605 44.62 -14.88 -18.14
CA LEU A 605 43.58 -14.79 -17.11
C LEU A 605 44.01 -13.88 -15.95
N GLY A 606 45.30 -13.85 -15.61
CA GLY A 606 45.84 -12.90 -14.64
C GLY A 606 45.79 -11.45 -15.14
N GLU A 607 46.07 -11.21 -16.43
CA GLU A 607 45.92 -9.89 -17.05
C GLU A 607 44.44 -9.46 -17.09
N MET A 608 43.54 -10.39 -17.41
CA MET A 608 42.10 -10.15 -17.41
C MET A 608 41.56 -9.79 -16.02
N LEU A 609 41.99 -10.51 -14.98
CA LEU A 609 41.65 -10.20 -13.59
C LEU A 609 42.15 -8.81 -13.16
N LEU A 610 43.34 -8.38 -13.60
CA LEU A 610 43.82 -7.02 -13.32
C LEU A 610 43.04 -5.95 -14.08
N TYR A 611 42.61 -6.25 -15.31
CA TYR A 611 41.73 -5.36 -16.07
C TYR A 611 40.37 -5.21 -15.41
N GLU A 612 39.74 -6.31 -14.98
CA GLU A 612 38.47 -6.29 -14.27
C GLU A 612 38.56 -5.47 -12.98
N ARG A 613 39.62 -5.69 -12.18
CA ARG A 613 39.91 -4.91 -10.96
C ARG A 613 40.04 -3.42 -11.18
N SER A 614 40.36 -2.97 -12.40
CA SER A 614 40.45 -1.53 -12.70
C SER A 614 39.08 -0.84 -12.70
N PHE A 615 38.00 -1.60 -12.82
CA PHE A 615 36.61 -1.13 -12.75
C PHE A 615 35.94 -1.42 -11.40
N ASP A 616 36.65 -2.02 -10.44
CA ASP A 616 36.11 -2.41 -9.14
C ASP A 616 36.86 -1.73 -7.98
N GLY A 617 36.25 -1.71 -6.80
CA GLY A 617 36.74 -0.97 -5.65
C GLY A 617 36.63 -1.75 -4.34
N PRO A 618 37.52 -1.47 -3.36
CA PRO A 618 37.58 -2.23 -2.11
C PRO A 618 36.37 -2.00 -1.18
N GLY A 619 35.55 -0.97 -1.45
CA GLY A 619 34.40 -0.56 -0.64
C GLY A 619 33.12 -1.36 -0.88
N CYS A 620 32.96 -1.98 -2.05
CA CYS A 620 31.75 -2.73 -2.40
C CYS A 620 31.86 -4.22 -2.06
N ALA A 621 32.50 -4.53 -0.93
CA ALA A 621 32.93 -5.89 -0.61
C ALA A 621 31.87 -6.72 0.15
N PHE A 622 31.33 -6.19 1.25
CA PHE A 622 30.45 -6.95 2.16
C PHE A 622 28.97 -6.52 2.06
N PRO A 623 28.02 -7.43 1.80
CA PRO A 623 28.21 -8.82 1.38
C PRO A 623 28.63 -8.91 -0.10
N SER A 624 29.26 -10.03 -0.49
CA SER A 624 29.66 -10.24 -1.89
C SER A 624 28.45 -10.44 -2.79
N PHE A 625 28.22 -9.49 -3.71
CA PHE A 625 27.16 -9.59 -4.70
C PHE A 625 27.38 -10.75 -5.68
N HIS A 626 28.62 -11.03 -6.07
CA HIS A 626 28.94 -12.18 -6.93
C HIS A 626 28.35 -13.47 -6.38
N VAL A 627 28.50 -13.66 -5.06
CA VAL A 627 28.00 -14.84 -4.36
C VAL A 627 26.49 -14.78 -4.17
N SER A 628 25.94 -13.66 -3.70
CA SER A 628 24.49 -13.59 -3.45
C SER A 628 23.67 -13.77 -4.73
N TRP A 629 24.10 -13.16 -5.84
CA TRP A 629 23.50 -13.36 -7.15
C TRP A 629 23.68 -14.77 -7.67
N ALA A 630 24.84 -15.40 -7.50
CA ALA A 630 25.04 -16.79 -7.91
C ALA A 630 24.12 -17.77 -7.18
N PHE A 631 23.93 -17.62 -5.87
CA PHE A 631 23.00 -18.49 -5.13
C PHE A 631 21.53 -18.20 -5.47
N LEU A 632 21.17 -16.93 -5.67
CA LEU A 632 19.83 -16.56 -6.14
C LEU A 632 19.54 -17.16 -7.52
N SER A 633 20.47 -17.04 -8.46
CA SER A 633 20.33 -17.63 -9.80
C SER A 633 20.23 -19.15 -9.76
N ALA A 634 21.06 -19.83 -8.96
CA ALA A 634 21.01 -21.29 -8.80
C ALA A 634 19.65 -21.79 -8.34
N TYR A 635 18.97 -21.02 -7.47
CA TYR A 635 17.61 -21.33 -7.05
C TYR A 635 16.64 -21.32 -8.24
N TYR A 636 16.63 -20.26 -9.06
CA TYR A 636 15.74 -20.16 -10.21
C TYR A 636 16.05 -21.17 -11.32
N TYR A 637 17.33 -21.41 -11.59
CA TYR A 637 17.75 -22.50 -12.47
C TYR A 637 17.25 -23.85 -11.97
N SER A 638 17.34 -24.11 -10.66
CA SER A 638 16.86 -25.36 -10.05
C SER A 638 15.34 -25.46 -10.03
N TRP A 639 14.61 -24.35 -9.98
CA TRP A 639 13.15 -24.34 -10.13
C TRP A 639 12.78 -24.84 -11.54
N ILE A 640 13.44 -24.33 -12.57
CA ILE A 640 13.11 -24.65 -13.96
C ILE A 640 13.62 -26.05 -14.34
N TYR A 641 14.86 -26.36 -13.98
CA TYR A 641 15.57 -27.58 -14.33
C TYR A 641 15.92 -28.40 -13.09
N SER A 642 14.89 -28.90 -12.41
CA SER A 642 15.03 -29.60 -11.12
C SER A 642 15.97 -30.83 -11.15
N GLU A 643 16.09 -31.51 -12.30
CA GLU A 643 16.98 -32.65 -12.52
C GLU A 643 18.47 -32.28 -12.45
N TYR A 644 18.81 -31.01 -12.73
CA TYR A 644 20.19 -30.52 -12.79
C TYR A 644 20.55 -29.60 -11.62
N ASN A 645 19.74 -29.60 -10.55
CA ASN A 645 19.92 -28.74 -9.38
C ASN A 645 21.36 -28.75 -8.82
N PHE A 646 21.97 -29.93 -8.73
CA PHE A 646 23.32 -30.15 -8.21
C PHE A 646 24.37 -29.39 -9.03
N ILE A 647 24.19 -29.32 -10.36
CA ILE A 647 25.10 -28.59 -11.25
C ILE A 647 25.07 -27.10 -10.93
N PHE A 648 23.87 -26.52 -10.82
CA PHE A 648 23.72 -25.09 -10.56
C PHE A 648 24.30 -24.67 -9.21
N TYR A 649 24.03 -25.42 -8.15
CA TYR A 649 24.63 -25.14 -6.84
C TYR A 649 26.14 -25.38 -6.81
N ILE A 650 26.67 -26.37 -7.54
CA ILE A 650 28.12 -26.52 -7.72
C ILE A 650 28.72 -25.30 -8.38
N LEU A 651 28.12 -24.78 -9.45
CA LEU A 651 28.61 -23.60 -10.14
C LEU A 651 28.64 -22.39 -9.19
N SER A 652 27.60 -22.18 -8.37
CA SER A 652 27.59 -21.11 -7.36
C SER A 652 28.66 -21.30 -6.28
N VAL A 653 28.95 -22.54 -5.87
CA VAL A 653 30.07 -22.84 -4.96
C VAL A 653 31.41 -22.56 -5.63
N LEU A 654 31.59 -22.90 -6.91
CA LEU A 654 32.81 -22.61 -7.67
C LEU A 654 33.01 -21.10 -7.84
N ILE A 655 31.95 -20.34 -8.12
CA ILE A 655 31.94 -18.86 -8.11
C ILE A 655 32.33 -18.33 -6.73
N SER A 656 31.79 -18.91 -5.66
CA SER A 656 32.10 -18.48 -4.28
C SER A 656 33.56 -18.72 -3.91
N LEU A 657 34.10 -19.89 -4.30
CA LEU A 657 35.51 -20.22 -4.10
C LEU A 657 36.41 -19.33 -4.96
N SER A 658 36.01 -19.04 -6.21
CA SER A 658 36.79 -18.16 -7.09
C SER A 658 36.90 -16.75 -6.52
N CYS A 659 35.86 -16.20 -5.91
CA CYS A 659 35.92 -14.89 -5.23
C CYS A 659 37.05 -14.80 -4.18
N ILE A 660 37.34 -15.90 -3.48
CA ILE A 660 38.42 -15.99 -2.49
C ILE A 660 39.77 -16.21 -3.18
N THR A 661 39.84 -17.10 -4.16
CA THR A 661 41.10 -17.51 -4.81
C THR A 661 41.60 -16.50 -5.84
N THR A 662 40.73 -15.71 -6.47
CA THR A 662 41.12 -14.52 -7.24
C THR A 662 41.56 -13.38 -6.32
N GLY A 663 41.27 -13.47 -5.02
CA GLY A 663 41.66 -12.47 -4.03
C GLY A 663 40.86 -11.18 -4.12
N MET A 664 39.64 -11.24 -4.66
CA MET A 664 38.71 -10.10 -4.78
C MET A 664 37.89 -9.89 -3.50
N HIS A 665 37.51 -10.97 -2.83
CA HIS A 665 36.72 -10.94 -1.61
C HIS A 665 37.39 -11.72 -0.48
N SER A 666 37.07 -11.36 0.77
CA SER A 666 37.40 -12.19 1.93
C SER A 666 36.41 -13.34 2.10
N ILE A 667 36.77 -14.34 2.92
CA ILE A 667 35.85 -15.40 3.33
C ILE A 667 34.60 -14.83 4.01
N LEU A 668 34.73 -13.76 4.80
CA LEU A 668 33.60 -13.14 5.50
C LEU A 668 32.59 -12.56 4.50
N ASP A 669 33.06 -11.91 3.45
CA ASP A 669 32.21 -11.33 2.39
C ASP A 669 31.46 -12.40 1.60
N VAL A 670 32.15 -13.50 1.29
CA VAL A 670 31.58 -14.65 0.59
C VAL A 670 30.51 -15.34 1.44
N VAL A 671 30.78 -15.54 2.73
CA VAL A 671 29.78 -16.09 3.66
C VAL A 671 28.60 -15.13 3.80
N GLY A 672 28.84 -13.82 3.90
CA GLY A 672 27.79 -12.80 3.93
C GLY A 672 26.90 -12.84 2.69
N GLY A 673 27.50 -12.94 1.50
CA GLY A 673 26.77 -13.07 0.23
C GLY A 673 25.95 -14.35 0.15
N GLY A 674 26.51 -15.49 0.57
CA GLY A 674 25.79 -16.77 0.60
C GLY A 674 24.61 -16.77 1.58
N ILE A 675 24.77 -16.15 2.75
CA ILE A 675 23.69 -15.95 3.73
C ILE A 675 22.60 -15.06 3.15
N LEU A 676 22.96 -13.91 2.56
CA LEU A 676 21.99 -12.98 1.98
C LEU A 676 21.16 -13.66 0.88
N GLY A 677 21.82 -14.30 -0.09
CA GLY A 677 21.14 -15.02 -1.16
C GLY A 677 20.20 -16.12 -0.63
N SER A 678 20.66 -16.89 0.37
CA SER A 678 19.86 -17.97 0.97
C SER A 678 18.67 -17.45 1.80
N LEU A 679 18.83 -16.33 2.52
CA LEU A 679 17.77 -15.74 3.34
C LEU A 679 16.62 -15.18 2.49
N ILE A 680 16.95 -14.56 1.35
CA ILE A 680 15.94 -14.00 0.43
C ILE A 680 15.07 -15.11 -0.15
N VAL A 681 15.70 -16.20 -0.60
CA VAL A 681 14.99 -17.41 -1.05
C VAL A 681 14.16 -18.01 0.09
N SER A 682 14.66 -18.03 1.33
CA SER A 682 13.88 -18.53 2.47
C SER A 682 12.66 -17.67 2.79
N TRP A 683 12.78 -16.34 2.67
CA TRP A 683 11.74 -15.37 3.03
C TRP A 683 10.52 -15.45 2.10
N PHE A 684 10.73 -15.56 0.78
CA PHE A 684 9.62 -15.54 -0.18
C PHE A 684 8.90 -16.88 -0.35
N TYR A 685 9.61 -18.01 -0.26
CA TYR A 685 9.00 -19.32 -0.49
C TYR A 685 8.44 -19.98 0.78
N SER A 686 8.31 -19.22 1.87
CA SER A 686 7.78 -19.69 3.15
C SER A 686 8.50 -20.95 3.67
N ILE A 687 9.79 -21.13 3.34
CA ILE A 687 10.61 -22.15 4.00
C ILE A 687 10.95 -21.55 5.37
N PRO A 688 10.42 -22.10 6.46
CA PRO A 688 10.65 -21.51 7.78
C PRO A 688 12.15 -21.52 8.06
N LEU A 689 12.73 -20.37 8.40
CA LEU A 689 14.15 -20.20 8.74
C LEU A 689 14.61 -21.25 9.77
N ILE A 690 13.70 -21.63 10.67
CA ILE A 690 13.92 -22.68 11.65
C ILE A 690 14.29 -24.03 11.02
N ARG A 691 13.73 -24.41 9.87
CA ARG A 691 14.07 -25.67 9.18
C ARG A 691 15.52 -25.68 8.70
N ILE A 692 15.97 -24.55 8.14
CA ILE A 692 17.36 -24.38 7.69
C ILE A 692 18.30 -24.44 8.89
N LEU A 693 18.02 -23.65 9.93
CA LEU A 693 18.83 -23.63 11.16
C LEU A 693 18.87 -25.01 11.85
N SER A 694 17.78 -25.77 11.79
CA SER A 694 17.70 -27.12 12.36
C SER A 694 18.55 -28.11 11.59
N ALA A 695 18.49 -28.06 10.25
CA ALA A 695 19.33 -28.89 9.40
C ALA A 695 20.82 -28.62 9.66
N TYR A 696 21.20 -27.34 9.79
CA TYR A 696 22.56 -26.95 10.18
C TYR A 696 22.92 -27.44 11.59
N ALA A 697 22.03 -27.30 12.58
CA ALA A 697 22.25 -27.78 13.95
C ALA A 697 22.45 -29.30 14.02
N LEU A 698 21.72 -30.07 13.21
CA LEU A 698 21.86 -31.53 13.10
C LEU A 698 23.14 -31.95 12.37
N ALA A 699 23.56 -31.22 11.33
CA ALA A 699 24.75 -31.53 10.56
C ALA A 699 26.06 -31.09 11.26
N SER A 700 26.02 -29.97 11.99
CA SER A 700 27.21 -29.31 12.52
C SER A 700 28.08 -30.18 13.45
N PRO A 701 27.54 -30.99 14.39
CA PRO A 701 28.39 -31.84 15.23
C PRO A 701 29.22 -32.84 14.42
N TRP A 702 28.66 -33.42 13.37
CA TRP A 702 29.38 -34.35 12.49
C TRP A 702 30.48 -33.64 11.71
N ILE A 703 30.17 -32.49 11.12
CA ILE A 703 31.13 -31.66 10.38
C ILE A 703 32.29 -31.24 11.30
N GLN A 704 31.98 -30.75 12.49
CA GLN A 704 33.00 -30.35 13.47
C GLN A 704 33.82 -31.53 13.98
N GLY A 705 33.19 -32.68 14.23
CA GLY A 705 33.86 -33.92 14.63
C GLY A 705 34.86 -34.37 13.55
N VAL A 706 34.42 -34.42 12.30
CA VAL A 706 35.30 -34.80 11.17
C VAL A 706 36.46 -33.81 11.02
N GLY A 707 36.19 -32.51 11.14
CA GLY A 707 37.23 -31.47 11.08
C GLY A 707 38.32 -31.62 12.15
N ARG A 708 38.04 -32.26 13.29
CA ARG A 708 39.02 -32.47 14.37
C ARG A 708 40.03 -33.58 14.09
N PHE A 709 39.75 -34.52 13.19
CA PHE A 709 40.75 -35.50 12.76
C PHE A 709 41.94 -34.80 12.09
N ARG A 710 41.70 -33.74 11.32
CA ARG A 710 42.75 -32.86 10.80
C ARG A 710 43.61 -32.29 11.92
N CYS A 711 42.99 -31.80 12.99
CA CYS A 711 43.70 -31.21 14.12
C CYS A 711 44.60 -32.22 14.85
N ILE A 712 44.20 -33.50 14.90
CA ILE A 712 45.02 -34.58 15.46
C ILE A 712 46.27 -34.80 14.60
N ILE A 713 46.12 -34.87 13.28
CA ILE A 713 47.24 -35.10 12.35
C ILE A 713 48.23 -33.92 12.39
N HIS A 714 47.74 -32.68 12.32
CA HIS A 714 48.60 -31.48 12.34
C HIS A 714 49.17 -31.17 13.73
N GLY A 715 48.50 -31.61 14.80
CA GLY A 715 48.82 -31.20 16.17
C GLY A 715 48.39 -29.78 16.55
N CYS A 716 47.42 -29.18 15.85
CA CYS A 716 46.80 -27.92 16.26
C CYS A 716 45.65 -28.17 17.25
N CYS A 717 45.23 -27.13 18.00
CA CYS A 717 44.17 -27.26 19.02
C CYS A 717 44.48 -28.31 20.11
N HIS A 718 45.76 -28.50 20.42
CA HIS A 718 46.23 -29.51 21.37
C HIS A 718 46.05 -29.09 22.83
N GLY A 719 46.08 -30.08 23.71
CA GLY A 719 45.97 -29.87 25.14
C GLY A 719 47.28 -29.46 25.78
N ARG A 720 47.19 -29.01 27.04
CA ARG A 720 48.34 -28.76 27.92
C ARG A 720 48.96 -30.08 28.41
N SER A 721 50.18 -30.00 28.95
CA SER A 721 50.87 -31.15 29.56
C SER A 721 50.06 -31.76 30.70
N THR A 722 50.11 -33.08 30.80
CA THR A 722 49.32 -33.91 31.70
C THR A 722 50.03 -35.22 32.03
N ASN A 723 49.38 -36.08 32.81
CA ASN A 723 49.92 -37.38 33.19
C ASN A 723 49.67 -38.44 32.11
N LYS A 724 50.48 -39.50 32.09
CA LYS A 724 50.41 -40.63 31.14
C LYS A 724 49.01 -41.24 30.98
N PHE A 725 48.17 -41.21 32.01
CA PHE A 725 46.83 -41.78 31.98
C PHE A 725 45.84 -40.98 31.10
N PHE A 726 45.97 -39.66 31.04
CA PHE A 726 45.02 -38.78 30.33
C PHE A 726 45.62 -38.14 29.06
N GLY A 727 46.89 -38.40 28.79
CA GLY A 727 47.64 -37.74 27.73
C GLY A 727 48.14 -38.68 26.64
N ILE A 728 48.30 -38.13 25.44
CA ILE A 728 48.99 -38.78 24.32
C ILE A 728 50.39 -38.22 24.17
N LEU A 729 51.31 -39.04 23.69
CA LEU A 729 52.67 -38.66 23.38
C LEU A 729 52.79 -38.37 21.88
N ILE A 730 53.20 -37.16 21.51
CA ILE A 730 53.47 -36.81 20.11
C ILE A 730 54.97 -36.75 19.90
N THR A 731 55.47 -37.60 19.00
CA THR A 731 56.89 -37.76 18.70
C THR A 731 57.29 -37.19 17.34
N ASN A 732 56.33 -37.02 16.43
CA ASN A 732 56.56 -36.49 15.09
C ASN A 732 57.02 -35.02 15.16
N SER A 733 58.25 -34.74 14.70
CA SER A 733 58.86 -33.41 14.74
C SER A 733 58.13 -32.37 13.88
N GLN A 734 57.38 -32.82 12.87
CA GLN A 734 56.60 -31.99 11.97
C GLN A 734 55.26 -31.52 12.57
N SER A 735 54.79 -32.15 13.65
CA SER A 735 53.57 -31.73 14.32
C SER A 735 53.76 -30.38 15.02
N ARG A 736 52.72 -29.53 15.00
CA ARG A 736 52.73 -28.22 15.68
C ARG A 736 52.97 -28.30 17.18
N VAL A 737 52.63 -29.43 17.80
CA VAL A 737 52.94 -29.70 19.22
C VAL A 737 54.45 -29.70 19.46
N CYS A 738 55.22 -30.28 18.54
CA CYS A 738 56.67 -30.36 18.60
C CYS A 738 57.35 -29.10 18.06
N SER A 739 56.86 -28.56 16.94
CA SER A 739 57.53 -27.44 16.24
C SER A 739 57.22 -26.07 16.86
N LEU A 740 55.98 -25.81 17.28
CA LEU A 740 55.55 -24.50 17.82
C LEU A 740 55.49 -24.50 19.35
N SER A 741 54.82 -25.49 19.94
CA SER A 741 54.59 -25.52 21.39
C SER A 741 55.73 -26.16 22.18
N LYS A 742 56.72 -26.76 21.50
CA LYS A 742 57.92 -27.39 22.08
C LYS A 742 57.63 -28.50 23.12
N LEU A 743 56.47 -29.16 23.03
CA LEU A 743 56.04 -30.23 23.95
C LEU A 743 56.41 -31.63 23.44
N LYS A 744 57.56 -31.77 22.79
CA LYS A 744 58.02 -33.05 22.26
C LYS A 744 58.32 -34.02 23.41
N ASN A 745 57.81 -35.24 23.32
CA ASN A 745 57.95 -36.28 24.34
C ASN A 745 57.30 -35.94 25.70
N GLU A 746 56.39 -34.96 25.76
CA GLU A 746 55.53 -34.75 26.92
C GLU A 746 54.13 -35.34 26.67
N TYR A 747 53.52 -35.89 27.72
CA TYR A 747 52.12 -36.32 27.65
C TYR A 747 51.22 -35.09 27.65
N ILE A 748 50.39 -34.94 26.61
CA ILE A 748 49.47 -33.81 26.47
C ILE A 748 48.02 -34.28 26.38
N HIS A 749 47.08 -33.49 26.93
CA HIS A 749 45.65 -33.81 26.79
C HIS A 749 45.24 -33.88 25.32
N ILE A 750 44.44 -34.89 24.96
CA ILE A 750 43.89 -35.04 23.60
C ILE A 750 42.59 -34.23 23.44
N THR A 751 42.69 -32.91 23.57
CA THR A 751 41.54 -31.99 23.48
C THR A 751 40.77 -32.13 22.17
N GLN A 752 41.44 -32.47 21.07
CA GLN A 752 40.80 -32.78 19.79
C GLN A 752 39.92 -34.03 19.89
N GLY A 753 40.38 -35.05 20.61
CA GLY A 753 39.60 -36.26 20.91
C GLY A 753 38.41 -35.96 21.82
N TYR A 754 38.57 -35.10 22.82
CA TYR A 754 37.45 -34.62 23.64
C TYR A 754 36.41 -33.86 22.80
N SER A 755 36.87 -33.06 21.84
CA SER A 755 35.99 -32.41 20.87
C SER A 755 35.27 -33.42 19.98
N ILE A 756 35.94 -34.46 19.48
CA ILE A 756 35.30 -35.49 18.64
C ILE A 756 34.24 -36.22 19.44
N LEU A 757 34.59 -36.68 20.65
CA LEU A 757 33.69 -37.42 21.52
C LEU A 757 32.46 -36.59 21.90
N SER A 758 32.67 -35.34 22.31
CA SER A 758 31.55 -34.45 22.66
C SER A 758 30.64 -34.15 21.47
N ASN A 759 31.20 -33.90 20.28
CA ASN A 759 30.40 -33.70 19.08
C ASN A 759 29.65 -34.97 18.64
N LEU A 760 30.24 -36.16 18.81
CA LEU A 760 29.57 -37.42 18.54
C LEU A 760 28.39 -37.64 19.49
N ILE A 761 28.58 -37.39 20.79
CA ILE A 761 27.51 -37.49 21.79
C ILE A 761 26.39 -36.48 21.49
N ILE A 762 26.74 -35.21 21.22
CA ILE A 762 25.77 -34.17 20.87
C ILE A 762 25.02 -34.53 19.58
N GLY A 763 25.74 -34.95 18.54
CA GLY A 763 25.15 -35.36 17.26
C GLY A 763 24.17 -36.52 17.42
N MET A 764 24.56 -37.57 18.15
CA MET A 764 23.69 -38.72 18.44
C MET A 764 22.46 -38.31 19.27
N LEU A 765 22.63 -37.44 20.26
CA LEU A 765 21.53 -36.93 21.08
C LEU A 765 20.55 -36.14 20.20
N LEU A 766 21.02 -35.14 19.46
CA LEU A 766 20.17 -34.32 18.60
C LEU A 766 19.48 -35.15 17.52
N TRP A 767 20.17 -36.13 16.93
CA TRP A 767 19.59 -37.08 15.98
C TRP A 767 18.50 -37.94 16.63
N ARG A 768 18.72 -38.41 17.86
CA ARG A 768 17.71 -39.17 18.62
C ARG A 768 16.49 -38.31 18.95
N LEU A 769 16.69 -37.05 19.36
CA LEU A 769 15.61 -36.12 19.66
C LEU A 769 14.80 -35.79 18.40
N TRP A 770 15.47 -35.64 17.27
CA TRP A 770 14.84 -35.49 15.96
C TRP A 770 13.95 -36.70 15.62
N TYR A 771 14.46 -37.92 15.74
CA TYR A 771 13.66 -39.14 15.52
C TYR A 771 12.51 -39.31 16.53
N SER A 772 12.59 -38.64 17.69
CA SER A 772 11.53 -38.64 18.70
C SER A 772 10.47 -37.56 18.45
N ASN A 773 10.50 -36.88 17.30
CA ASN A 773 9.58 -35.80 16.91
C ASN A 773 9.56 -34.62 17.87
N ILE A 774 10.70 -34.31 18.49
CA ILE A 774 10.85 -33.15 19.36
C ILE A 774 10.95 -31.86 18.52
N SER A 775 10.41 -30.76 19.04
CA SER A 775 10.40 -29.44 18.39
C SER A 775 11.78 -29.03 17.85
N LEU A 776 11.79 -28.50 16.63
CA LEU A 776 12.98 -27.99 15.94
C LEU A 776 13.71 -26.89 16.74
N TYR A 777 12.96 -26.09 17.50
CA TYR A 777 13.51 -25.06 18.40
C TYR A 777 14.31 -25.68 19.56
N VAL A 778 13.86 -26.82 20.08
CA VAL A 778 14.56 -27.58 21.12
C VAL A 778 15.86 -28.17 20.57
N ILE A 779 15.84 -28.64 19.32
CA ILE A 779 17.06 -29.15 18.66
C ILE A 779 18.11 -28.04 18.49
N ILE A 780 17.71 -26.87 18.00
CA ILE A 780 18.62 -25.73 17.80
C ILE A 780 19.13 -25.20 19.14
N SER A 781 18.26 -25.00 20.13
CA SER A 781 18.65 -24.51 21.45
C SER A 781 19.61 -25.46 22.15
N LEU A 782 19.31 -26.77 22.15
CA LEU A 782 20.20 -27.78 22.74
C LEU A 782 21.54 -27.85 22.00
N TYR A 783 21.57 -27.71 20.67
CA TYR A 783 22.82 -27.63 19.94
C TYR A 783 23.71 -26.50 20.48
N PHE A 784 23.18 -25.28 20.55
CA PHE A 784 23.92 -24.10 21.02
C PHE A 784 24.36 -24.21 22.49
N ILE A 785 23.48 -24.73 23.36
CA ILE A 785 23.80 -24.94 24.79
C ILE A 785 24.91 -25.99 24.94
N LEU A 786 24.73 -27.17 24.35
CA LEU A 786 25.64 -28.30 24.54
C LEU A 786 27.00 -28.04 23.88
N ILE A 787 27.03 -27.43 22.70
CA ILE A 787 28.30 -27.07 22.05
C ILE A 787 29.02 -25.98 22.84
N GLY A 788 28.29 -24.97 23.36
CA GLY A 788 28.86 -23.94 24.22
C GLY A 788 29.47 -24.53 25.49
N GLN A 789 28.74 -25.40 26.20
CA GLN A 789 29.26 -26.07 27.39
C GLN A 789 30.49 -26.94 27.10
N SER A 790 30.43 -27.75 26.04
CA SER A 790 31.55 -28.61 25.65
C SER A 790 32.80 -27.78 25.34
N ARG A 791 32.67 -26.71 24.55
CA ARG A 791 33.78 -25.82 24.18
C ARG A 791 34.35 -25.09 25.38
N PHE A 792 33.51 -24.67 26.32
CA PHE A 792 33.96 -24.01 27.54
C PHE A 792 34.85 -24.93 28.40
N ILE A 793 34.47 -26.20 28.53
CA ILE A 793 35.22 -27.24 29.27
C ILE A 793 36.49 -27.62 28.52
N GLU A 794 36.42 -27.87 27.22
CA GLU A 794 37.57 -28.23 26.37
C GLU A 794 38.68 -27.18 26.48
N GLU A 795 38.31 -25.89 26.47
CA GLU A 795 39.24 -24.77 26.48
C GLU A 795 40.05 -24.65 27.78
N ARG A 796 39.57 -25.26 28.88
CA ARG A 796 40.34 -25.40 30.14
C ARG A 796 41.54 -26.33 29.98
N PHE A 797 41.42 -27.37 29.17
CA PHE A 797 42.47 -28.36 28.93
C PHE A 797 43.40 -27.97 27.78
N ARG A 798 43.05 -26.93 27.02
CA ARG A 798 43.79 -26.49 25.83
C ARG A 798 45.09 -25.75 26.19
N GLY A 799 46.17 -26.16 25.53
CA GLY A 799 47.54 -25.68 25.78
C GLY A 799 48.11 -24.77 24.70
N GLU A 800 47.27 -24.26 23.80
CA GLU A 800 47.70 -23.49 22.62
C GLU A 800 47.96 -22.01 22.99
N ILE A 801 49.19 -21.55 22.77
CA ILE A 801 49.74 -20.27 23.27
C ILE A 801 49.05 -19.04 22.64
N GLN A 802 48.37 -19.20 21.49
CA GLN A 802 47.85 -18.10 20.67
C GLN A 802 46.49 -17.54 21.11
N THR A 803 45.85 -18.08 22.15
CA THR A 803 44.50 -17.63 22.57
C THR A 803 44.57 -16.45 23.54
N LYS A 804 44.04 -15.29 23.11
CA LYS A 804 43.96 -14.09 23.96
C LYS A 804 43.05 -14.32 25.18
N VAL A 805 43.52 -13.92 26.35
CA VAL A 805 42.77 -13.93 27.61
C VAL A 805 42.22 -12.53 27.87
N TYR A 806 40.92 -12.44 28.12
CA TYR A 806 40.21 -11.20 28.45
C TYR A 806 39.39 -11.43 29.72
N CYS A 807 39.55 -10.57 30.73
CA CYS A 807 38.85 -10.68 32.02
C CYS A 807 38.95 -12.09 32.65
N LYS A 808 40.16 -12.66 32.69
CA LYS A 808 40.50 -13.99 33.23
C LYS A 808 39.93 -15.20 32.48
N LEU A 809 39.15 -14.99 31.41
CA LEU A 809 38.67 -16.05 30.52
C LEU A 809 39.29 -15.93 29.12
N LYS A 810 39.46 -17.04 28.42
CA LYS A 810 39.90 -17.00 27.02
C LYS A 810 38.75 -16.55 26.12
N ILE A 811 39.06 -15.94 24.98
CA ILE A 811 38.03 -15.43 24.05
C ILE A 811 37.04 -16.51 23.59
N CYS A 812 37.50 -17.76 23.39
CA CYS A 812 36.64 -18.89 23.06
C CYS A 812 35.67 -19.27 24.19
N GLN A 813 36.03 -19.01 25.45
CA GLN A 813 35.14 -19.22 26.60
C GLN A 813 34.04 -18.15 26.65
N TRP A 814 34.35 -16.90 26.31
CA TRP A 814 33.34 -15.84 26.14
C TRP A 814 32.36 -16.17 25.01
N LEU A 815 32.85 -16.62 23.86
CA LEU A 815 32.00 -17.07 22.76
C LEU A 815 31.11 -18.26 23.16
N SER A 816 31.65 -19.17 23.97
CA SER A 816 30.90 -20.32 24.51
C SER A 816 29.75 -19.88 25.43
N ILE A 817 29.97 -18.88 26.28
CA ILE A 817 28.91 -18.28 27.12
C ILE A 817 27.82 -17.66 26.24
N LEU A 818 28.21 -16.92 25.20
CA LEU A 818 27.25 -16.34 24.25
C LEU A 818 26.39 -17.42 23.58
N PHE A 819 26.99 -18.52 23.13
CA PHE A 819 26.24 -19.64 22.55
C PHE A 819 25.24 -20.25 23.53
N VAL A 820 25.62 -20.43 24.80
CA VAL A 820 24.68 -20.90 25.83
C VAL A 820 23.52 -19.92 26.02
N LEU A 821 23.80 -18.61 26.11
CA LEU A 821 22.75 -17.59 26.26
C LEU A 821 21.80 -17.53 25.06
N VAL A 822 22.35 -17.62 23.84
CA VAL A 822 21.55 -17.69 22.60
C VAL A 822 20.66 -18.94 22.61
N GLY A 823 21.20 -20.10 23.00
CA GLY A 823 20.42 -21.33 23.09
C GLY A 823 19.31 -21.24 24.14
N ILE A 824 19.58 -20.66 25.32
CA ILE A 824 18.55 -20.41 26.35
C ILE A 824 17.46 -19.48 25.79
N PHE A 825 17.85 -18.38 25.15
CA PHE A 825 16.89 -17.45 24.55
C PHE A 825 15.99 -18.15 23.53
N ILE A 826 16.58 -18.94 22.61
CA ILE A 826 15.82 -19.70 21.62
C ILE A 826 14.85 -20.69 22.29
N SER A 827 15.24 -21.31 23.41
CA SER A 827 14.38 -22.24 24.14
C SER A 827 13.17 -21.59 24.81
N MET A 828 13.24 -20.27 25.08
CA MET A 828 12.15 -19.51 25.70
C MET A 828 11.11 -19.01 24.68
N ILE A 829 11.41 -19.10 23.38
CA ILE A 829 10.49 -18.67 22.33
C ILE A 829 9.42 -19.75 22.17
N SER A 830 8.19 -19.43 22.59
CA SER A 830 7.01 -20.31 22.44
C SER A 830 6.33 -19.99 21.11
N PHE A 831 6.28 -20.97 20.19
CA PHE A 831 5.48 -20.89 18.96
C PHE A 831 4.59 -22.13 18.81
N ASP A 832 3.38 -21.92 18.31
CA ASP A 832 2.37 -22.96 18.11
C ASP A 832 2.86 -24.06 17.15
N ASN A 833 2.87 -25.29 17.66
CA ASN A 833 2.62 -26.60 17.03
C ASN A 833 2.97 -26.87 15.55
N ASP A 834 3.99 -26.25 14.97
CA ASP A 834 4.63 -26.79 13.76
C ASP A 834 5.61 -27.91 14.15
N THR A 835 5.10 -29.01 14.75
CA THR A 835 5.83 -30.29 14.79
C THR A 835 5.85 -30.87 13.38
N ILE A 836 6.68 -30.29 12.52
CA ILE A 836 6.88 -30.81 11.17
C ILE A 836 7.70 -32.09 11.30
N GLN A 837 7.05 -33.23 11.07
CA GLN A 837 7.73 -34.50 10.90
C GLN A 837 8.57 -34.42 9.63
N LEU A 838 9.89 -34.26 9.79
CA LEU A 838 10.84 -34.49 8.71
C LEU A 838 10.90 -36.01 8.47
N ASN A 839 10.04 -36.51 7.59
CA ASN A 839 10.13 -37.90 7.15
C ASN A 839 11.46 -38.08 6.41
N PHE A 840 12.32 -38.95 6.95
CA PHE A 840 13.54 -39.35 6.26
C PHE A 840 13.16 -40.17 5.02
N MET A 841 12.92 -39.48 3.91
CA MET A 841 12.84 -40.14 2.61
C MET A 841 14.26 -40.32 2.12
N CYS A 842 14.80 -41.52 2.29
CA CYS A 842 16.09 -41.94 1.74
C CYS A 842 15.97 -42.04 0.21
N LYS A 843 15.85 -40.89 -0.47
CA LYS A 843 15.91 -40.82 -1.92
C LYS A 843 17.38 -40.84 -2.33
N TYR A 844 17.74 -41.77 -3.20
CA TYR A 844 19.09 -41.90 -3.73
C TYR A 844 19.60 -40.60 -4.38
N GLU A 845 18.68 -39.81 -4.96
CA GLU A 845 18.89 -38.48 -5.52
C GLU A 845 19.54 -37.48 -4.54
N TYR A 846 19.29 -37.61 -3.23
CA TYR A 846 19.87 -36.74 -2.21
C TYR A 846 20.99 -37.43 -1.42
N LEU A 847 20.89 -38.75 -1.24
CA LEU A 847 21.87 -39.52 -0.47
C LEU A 847 23.22 -39.60 -1.18
N ILE A 848 23.23 -39.90 -2.49
CA ILE A 848 24.48 -40.10 -3.24
C ILE A 848 25.29 -38.80 -3.33
N PRO A 849 24.73 -37.64 -3.70
CA PRO A 849 25.47 -36.37 -3.71
C PRO A 849 25.95 -35.97 -2.32
N SER A 850 25.15 -36.20 -1.27
CA SER A 850 25.55 -35.88 0.11
C SER A 850 26.71 -36.75 0.60
N ILE A 851 26.72 -38.04 0.27
CA ILE A 851 27.83 -38.95 0.56
C ILE A 851 29.07 -38.54 -0.22
N LEU A 852 28.94 -38.27 -1.53
CA LEU A 852 30.05 -37.87 -2.38
C LEU A 852 30.67 -36.55 -1.90
N PHE A 853 29.84 -35.55 -1.62
CA PHE A 853 30.27 -34.29 -1.03
C PHE A 853 30.92 -34.50 0.34
N GLY A 854 30.34 -35.34 1.19
CA GLY A 854 30.93 -35.71 2.48
C GLY A 854 32.31 -36.35 2.34
N PHE A 855 32.51 -37.24 1.38
CA PHE A 855 33.81 -37.84 1.08
C PHE A 855 34.81 -36.81 0.55
N ILE A 856 34.42 -35.97 -0.41
CA ILE A 856 35.28 -34.92 -0.96
C ILE A 856 35.68 -33.93 0.14
N ALA A 857 34.72 -33.46 0.93
CA ALA A 857 34.96 -32.57 2.06
C ALA A 857 35.86 -33.23 3.11
N THR A 858 35.64 -34.50 3.44
CA THR A 858 36.49 -35.25 4.39
C THR A 858 37.90 -35.45 3.84
N PHE A 859 38.06 -35.74 2.54
CA PHE A 859 39.37 -35.85 1.91
C PHE A 859 40.11 -34.50 1.92
N ALA A 860 39.42 -33.44 1.49
CA ALA A 860 39.95 -32.07 1.48
C ALA A 860 40.26 -31.54 2.88
N LEU A 861 39.50 -31.93 3.91
CA LEU A 861 39.69 -31.43 5.27
C LEU A 861 40.59 -32.33 6.13
N ALA A 862 40.56 -33.65 6.01
CA ALA A 862 41.13 -34.57 7.00
C ALA A 862 42.28 -35.48 6.51
N ILE A 863 42.45 -35.74 5.21
CA ILE A 863 43.47 -36.69 4.71
C ILE A 863 44.77 -35.98 4.28
N ASP A 864 45.92 -36.38 4.82
CA ASP A 864 47.25 -36.02 4.29
C ASP A 864 48.05 -37.26 3.89
N PHE A 865 49.03 -37.09 3.00
CA PHE A 865 49.92 -38.18 2.59
C PHE A 865 51.07 -38.33 3.59
N PRO A 866 51.36 -39.55 4.08
CA PRO A 866 52.49 -39.79 4.97
C PRO A 866 53.79 -39.28 4.35
N GLU A 867 54.63 -38.59 5.13
CA GLU A 867 55.99 -38.14 4.75
C GLU A 867 56.08 -37.06 3.66
N SER A 868 54.96 -36.51 3.19
CA SER A 868 55.00 -35.46 2.17
C SER A 868 55.73 -34.22 2.70
N LYS A 869 56.72 -33.74 1.94
CA LYS A 869 57.47 -32.49 2.19
C LYS A 869 57.16 -31.39 1.18
N LYS A 870 56.15 -31.61 0.34
CA LYS A 870 55.72 -30.63 -0.67
C LYS A 870 55.12 -29.42 0.03
N ARG A 871 55.28 -28.24 -0.56
CA ARG A 871 54.55 -27.01 -0.15
C ARG A 871 53.05 -27.36 -0.15
N PHE A 872 52.35 -27.08 0.95
CA PHE A 872 50.97 -27.53 1.25
C PHE A 872 50.77 -28.98 1.72
N SER A 873 51.83 -29.76 1.94
CA SER A 873 51.72 -30.95 2.78
C SER A 873 51.32 -30.51 4.17
N ARG A 874 50.31 -31.17 4.72
CA ARG A 874 49.67 -30.78 5.97
C ARG A 874 50.55 -31.00 7.20
N LEU A 875 51.70 -31.66 7.04
CA LEU A 875 52.76 -31.84 8.04
C LEU A 875 53.97 -30.90 7.85
N CYS A 876 54.10 -30.13 6.77
CA CYS A 876 55.35 -29.42 6.45
C CYS A 876 55.30 -27.88 6.48
N ASP A 877 54.33 -27.27 7.15
CA ASP A 877 54.33 -25.82 7.46
C ASP A 877 54.47 -25.54 8.97
#